data_AF-A0A8T7B6A9-F1
#
_entry.id   AF-A0A8T7B6A9-F1
#
_cell.length_a   1.000
_cell.length_b   1.000
_cell.length_c   1.000
_cell.angle_alpha   90.00
_cell.angle_beta   90.00
_cell.angle_gamma   90.00
#
_symmetry.space_group_name_H-M   'P 1'
#
loop_
_entity.id
_entity.type
_entity.pdbx_description
1 polymer ?
#
loop_
_entity_poly.entity_id
_entity_poly.type
_entity_poly.pdbx_seq_one_letter_code
_entity_poly.pdbx_strand_id
1 'polypeptide(L)'
;MDKHFFTFSLRGLTVLLTALFLVACGGGGGGGGGGPTPPADSDGDGIANTADNCPSVANAGQLDTDGDGSGDACDNDDDGDGVADGSDAFPLDPNESSDNDGDGIGDNADNDDDNDGVPDSSDAFPLDPGESADTDNDGIGDNADNCPVDANSDQLDNDNDGAGDACDSDDDNDGIPDSSDNCPLIANAGQADGDNDGIGDACDNDQQVIINGKATYDFVPHNPSTNGLNYIATSEVPIRQATVQVLDVAQQSVLATTITDDAGDYSVLVPTNTSVFVRLRAESVKTGAPAWDLRIVDNTSSDALYVLDTGSFNSGTSPVTQDLHADSGWGGSSYTGVRAAAPFAVLDSLLVATEGVIAVDATKQFPPLVGKWSPNNSTAVGDETIGEIGNTFFRRTLSGEREILLLGDENSDTDEYDRHVVIHEWGHYFEDALSRADTVGGPHSQGDRLDPRVAYSEGWGYAWAGIATGDPVTRDSLGNMQQFGFEIDVEENNNQNPGWYSEGSSQSIIYDLVDATNDGADTLNLDFDEIYGVMTSDLVDSIPPITMFSFVTLLKAQLPASQHAAVDSIVSGQDMVADTVDLYGSTETNDAGRGSDVLPVYDLVAVNGAVVTVCSLGDPSTDFGTFNKLSVRRFLRLPIASPGDYQITAAGPVGPTESDPDIAIHSKGLLFLAEDFGPTETATFNFTEAGDYVIEVYEFSNLTDTPRGKTCIDVSVVSQ
;
A
#
# COMPACT_ATOMS: atom_id res chain seq x y z
N MET A 1 10.05 12.85 -20.73
CA MET A 1 9.42 14.08 -20.17
C MET A 1 8.26 14.44 -21.07
N ASP A 2 7.04 14.08 -20.68
CA ASP A 2 5.82 14.55 -21.35
C ASP A 2 4.79 14.91 -20.29
N LYS A 3 3.93 15.89 -20.60
CA LYS A 3 2.91 16.40 -19.67
C LYS A 3 1.58 16.58 -20.39
N HIS A 4 0.59 15.77 -20.00
CA HIS A 4 -0.81 16.04 -20.30
C HIS A 4 -1.54 16.42 -19.01
N PHE A 5 -2.17 17.60 -19.03
CA PHE A 5 -3.14 18.02 -18.03
C PHE A 5 -4.52 18.04 -18.70
N PHE A 6 -5.49 17.36 -18.09
CA PHE A 6 -6.91 17.56 -18.41
C PHE A 6 -7.49 18.67 -17.51
N THR A 7 -8.44 19.42 -18.05
CA THR A 7 -9.26 20.37 -17.28
C THR A 7 -10.73 20.18 -17.66
N PHE A 8 -11.57 19.95 -16.65
CA PHE A 8 -13.03 20.06 -16.75
C PHE A 8 -13.50 21.13 -15.76
N SER A 9 -14.59 21.81 -16.10
CA SER A 9 -15.28 22.77 -15.23
C SER A 9 -16.79 22.69 -15.47
N LEU A 10 -17.57 22.97 -14.43
CA LEU A 10 -19.01 22.68 -14.36
C LEU A 10 -19.89 23.66 -15.19
N ARG A 11 -21.15 23.25 -15.38
CA ARG A 11 -22.25 24.04 -15.97
C ARG A 11 -22.93 24.97 -14.93
N GLY A 12 -23.72 25.94 -15.42
CA GLY A 12 -24.65 26.80 -14.64
C GLY A 12 -25.82 27.32 -15.50
N LEU A 13 -26.82 27.98 -14.91
CA LEU A 13 -28.19 28.25 -15.43
C LEU A 13 -28.66 29.70 -15.10
N THR A 14 -29.72 30.34 -15.64
CA THR A 14 -30.76 29.96 -16.64
C THR A 14 -30.87 31.04 -17.77
N VAL A 15 -31.85 31.94 -18.02
CA VAL A 15 -33.24 32.21 -17.55
C VAL A 15 -33.99 33.12 -18.58
N LEU A 16 -35.25 32.80 -18.98
CA LEU A 16 -36.28 33.66 -19.67
C LEU A 16 -35.92 34.36 -21.03
N LEU A 17 -36.82 34.86 -21.90
CA LEU A 17 -38.28 35.15 -21.90
C LEU A 17 -38.92 35.02 -23.34
N THR A 18 -40.22 35.30 -23.50
CA THR A 18 -41.14 35.10 -24.65
C THR A 18 -41.46 36.36 -25.52
N ALA A 19 -42.31 36.17 -26.56
CA ALA A 19 -43.32 37.13 -27.14
C ALA A 19 -43.26 37.45 -28.66
N LEU A 20 -44.32 38.10 -29.18
CA LEU A 20 -44.81 38.18 -30.59
C LEU A 20 -45.16 39.66 -30.99
N PHE A 21 -45.88 40.09 -32.05
CA PHE A 21 -46.76 39.49 -33.10
C PHE A 21 -46.96 40.50 -34.29
N LEU A 22 -47.52 40.05 -35.45
CA LEU A 22 -48.25 40.84 -36.51
C LEU A 22 -47.56 42.09 -37.16
N VAL A 23 -48.12 42.84 -38.14
CA VAL A 23 -48.72 42.52 -39.47
C VAL A 23 -48.61 43.75 -40.44
N ALA A 24 -48.99 43.62 -41.72
CA ALA A 24 -48.95 44.70 -42.74
C ALA A 24 -50.34 45.23 -43.17
N CYS A 25 -50.42 46.41 -43.83
CA CYS A 25 -51.70 47.11 -44.12
C CYS A 25 -51.75 47.90 -45.46
N GLY A 26 -52.92 47.89 -46.13
CA GLY A 26 -53.44 48.92 -47.06
C GLY A 26 -53.00 48.89 -48.55
N GLY A 27 -53.81 49.33 -49.54
CA GLY A 27 -55.23 49.74 -49.53
C GLY A 27 -55.68 50.61 -50.74
N GLY A 28 -56.99 50.57 -51.09
CA GLY A 28 -57.71 51.54 -51.97
C GLY A 28 -57.70 51.31 -53.51
N GLY A 29 -58.68 51.78 -54.30
CA GLY A 29 -59.97 52.40 -53.96
C GLY A 29 -60.73 53.09 -55.14
N GLY A 30 -62.05 53.30 -55.00
CA GLY A 30 -62.93 54.14 -55.86
C GLY A 30 -63.72 53.40 -56.99
N GLY A 31 -64.92 53.83 -57.43
CA GLY A 31 -65.86 54.86 -56.92
C GLY A 31 -66.79 55.43 -58.01
N GLY A 32 -68.10 55.66 -57.73
CA GLY A 32 -68.95 56.52 -58.60
C GLY A 32 -70.46 56.22 -58.77
N GLY A 33 -71.28 56.67 -57.81
CA GLY A 33 -72.58 57.35 -58.07
C GLY A 33 -73.74 56.63 -58.80
N GLY A 34 -74.65 56.03 -58.01
CA GLY A 34 -76.04 55.72 -58.38
C GLY A 34 -76.89 55.65 -57.09
N GLY A 35 -78.11 56.20 -57.09
CA GLY A 35 -78.88 56.39 -55.86
C GLY A 35 -79.66 55.15 -55.39
N PRO A 36 -79.66 54.79 -54.09
CA PRO A 36 -80.61 53.85 -53.50
C PRO A 36 -82.03 54.48 -53.51
N THR A 37 -83.14 53.78 -53.76
CA THR A 37 -83.72 52.63 -53.03
C THR A 37 -83.99 52.93 -51.54
N PRO A 38 -85.00 52.32 -50.91
CA PRO A 38 -84.94 52.12 -49.46
C PRO A 38 -83.58 51.50 -49.10
N PRO A 39 -83.03 51.79 -47.90
CA PRO A 39 -81.86 51.04 -47.45
C PRO A 39 -82.22 49.55 -47.43
N ALA A 40 -81.20 48.70 -47.60
CA ALA A 40 -81.42 47.28 -47.39
C ALA A 40 -81.75 47.03 -45.91
N ASP A 41 -82.59 46.03 -45.73
CA ASP A 41 -83.06 45.39 -44.51
C ASP A 41 -82.95 43.90 -44.89
N SER A 42 -81.92 43.23 -44.36
CA SER A 42 -81.45 41.92 -44.84
C SER A 42 -82.39 40.77 -44.50
N ASP A 43 -82.87 40.81 -43.26
CA ASP A 43 -83.53 39.71 -42.54
C ASP A 43 -84.97 40.06 -42.14
N GLY A 44 -85.36 41.34 -42.22
CA GLY A 44 -86.74 41.80 -42.17
C GLY A 44 -87.20 42.30 -40.81
N ASP A 45 -86.28 42.73 -39.95
CA ASP A 45 -86.56 43.08 -38.55
C ASP A 45 -87.16 44.49 -38.36
N GLY A 46 -86.89 45.40 -39.30
CA GLY A 46 -87.38 46.78 -39.34
C GLY A 46 -86.33 47.86 -39.08
N ILE A 47 -85.09 47.49 -38.76
CA ILE A 47 -83.91 48.35 -38.81
C ILE A 47 -83.36 48.31 -40.26
N ALA A 48 -82.22 48.94 -40.50
CA ALA A 48 -81.64 49.04 -41.83
C ALA A 48 -80.13 48.81 -41.72
N ASN A 49 -79.57 47.97 -42.60
CA ASN A 49 -78.17 47.45 -42.62
C ASN A 49 -77.01 48.48 -42.48
N THR A 50 -77.32 49.78 -42.37
CA THR A 50 -76.38 50.90 -42.18
C THR A 50 -76.49 51.57 -40.80
N ALA A 51 -77.38 51.09 -39.94
CA ALA A 51 -77.67 51.57 -38.58
C ALA A 51 -78.16 50.39 -37.70
N ASP A 52 -77.71 49.21 -38.06
CA ASP A 52 -78.06 47.87 -37.62
C ASP A 52 -76.71 47.23 -37.27
N ASN A 53 -76.65 46.57 -36.12
CA ASN A 53 -75.42 45.99 -35.56
C ASN A 53 -75.31 44.47 -35.78
N CYS A 54 -76.39 43.83 -36.24
CA CYS A 54 -76.38 42.46 -36.73
C CYS A 54 -77.01 42.33 -38.13
N PRO A 55 -76.39 42.86 -39.22
CA PRO A 55 -77.04 43.05 -40.55
C PRO A 55 -77.35 41.78 -41.38
N SER A 56 -77.51 40.65 -40.71
CA SER A 56 -77.98 39.37 -41.21
C SER A 56 -78.68 38.49 -40.15
N VAL A 57 -78.90 38.99 -38.92
CA VAL A 57 -79.59 38.30 -37.82
C VAL A 57 -80.57 39.27 -37.15
N ALA A 58 -81.84 39.17 -37.54
CA ALA A 58 -82.93 40.06 -37.12
C ALA A 58 -83.01 40.29 -35.60
N ASN A 59 -82.61 41.48 -35.12
CA ASN A 59 -82.40 41.78 -33.71
C ASN A 59 -82.99 43.14 -33.25
N ALA A 60 -84.15 43.54 -33.81
CA ALA A 60 -84.84 44.85 -33.71
C ALA A 60 -84.96 45.58 -32.35
N GLY A 61 -84.52 44.97 -31.25
CA GLY A 61 -84.18 45.67 -30.01
C GLY A 61 -82.91 46.51 -30.08
N GLN A 62 -81.96 46.18 -30.98
CA GLN A 62 -80.64 46.81 -31.10
C GLN A 62 -79.89 46.83 -29.76
N LEU A 63 -79.80 45.67 -29.10
CA LEU A 63 -78.93 45.50 -27.94
C LEU A 63 -77.47 45.32 -28.41
N ASP A 64 -76.57 45.80 -27.58
CA ASP A 64 -75.15 46.11 -27.82
C ASP A 64 -74.58 46.27 -26.39
N THR A 65 -74.37 45.15 -25.69
CA THR A 65 -74.19 45.13 -24.23
C THR A 65 -72.81 45.62 -23.78
N ASP A 66 -71.73 45.26 -24.49
CA ASP A 66 -70.38 45.82 -24.28
C ASP A 66 -70.19 47.25 -24.87
N GLY A 67 -70.78 47.50 -26.05
CA GLY A 67 -70.64 48.73 -26.82
C GLY A 67 -69.58 48.72 -27.93
N ASP A 68 -69.09 47.57 -28.39
CA ASP A 68 -68.21 47.39 -29.56
C ASP A 68 -68.86 47.93 -30.86
N GLY A 69 -70.16 47.65 -31.02
CA GLY A 69 -70.94 47.98 -32.22
C GLY A 69 -71.31 46.77 -33.11
N SER A 70 -70.92 45.55 -32.73
CA SER A 70 -71.73 44.33 -32.86
C SER A 70 -73.02 44.41 -32.03
N GLY A 71 -73.76 43.31 -31.88
CA GLY A 71 -74.85 43.20 -30.91
C GLY A 71 -75.17 41.77 -30.52
N ASP A 72 -75.94 41.63 -29.44
CA ASP A 72 -76.24 40.40 -28.68
C ASP A 72 -76.98 39.27 -29.45
N ALA A 73 -77.12 39.42 -30.77
CA ALA A 73 -77.70 38.43 -31.67
C ALA A 73 -76.70 37.89 -32.69
N CYS A 74 -75.47 38.41 -32.70
CA CYS A 74 -74.46 38.07 -33.68
C CYS A 74 -73.00 38.22 -33.20
N ASP A 75 -72.76 38.74 -31.99
CA ASP A 75 -71.49 38.49 -31.33
C ASP A 75 -71.43 37.07 -30.73
N ASN A 76 -70.37 36.81 -29.95
CA ASN A 76 -70.05 35.52 -29.34
C ASN A 76 -69.38 35.73 -27.96
N ASP A 77 -69.47 36.94 -27.42
CA ASP A 77 -68.80 37.52 -26.23
C ASP A 77 -69.60 38.83 -25.94
N ASP A 78 -70.89 38.67 -25.62
CA ASP A 78 -71.90 39.74 -25.69
C ASP A 78 -71.65 40.96 -24.75
N ASP A 79 -70.85 40.80 -23.70
CA ASP A 79 -70.48 41.86 -22.74
C ASP A 79 -68.98 42.24 -22.69
N GLY A 80 -68.11 41.47 -23.36
CA GLY A 80 -66.70 41.81 -23.55
C GLY A 80 -65.77 41.49 -22.38
N ASP A 81 -66.17 40.64 -21.43
CA ASP A 81 -65.29 40.03 -20.41
C ASP A 81 -64.10 39.29 -21.05
N GLY A 82 -64.34 38.57 -22.15
CA GLY A 82 -63.36 37.72 -22.85
C GLY A 82 -63.64 36.21 -22.78
N VAL A 83 -64.68 35.78 -22.07
CA VAL A 83 -65.31 34.45 -22.13
C VAL A 83 -66.50 34.50 -23.10
N ALA A 84 -66.64 33.47 -23.92
CA ALA A 84 -67.66 33.43 -24.97
C ALA A 84 -69.00 32.89 -24.44
N ASP A 85 -70.14 33.48 -24.81
CA ASP A 85 -71.49 33.17 -24.26
C ASP A 85 -71.85 31.67 -24.17
N GLY A 86 -71.34 30.86 -25.10
CA GLY A 86 -71.53 29.41 -25.11
C GLY A 86 -70.70 28.64 -24.07
N SER A 87 -69.92 29.32 -23.24
CA SER A 87 -69.06 28.82 -22.15
C SER A 87 -69.11 29.74 -20.92
N ASP A 88 -69.95 30.78 -20.96
CA ASP A 88 -70.15 31.76 -19.90
C ASP A 88 -71.47 31.46 -19.15
N ALA A 89 -71.50 31.71 -17.84
CA ALA A 89 -72.69 31.57 -17.01
C ALA A 89 -73.58 32.84 -16.99
N PHE A 90 -72.98 34.03 -17.13
CA PHE A 90 -73.64 35.33 -17.13
C PHE A 90 -73.21 36.19 -18.33
N PRO A 91 -73.53 35.82 -19.59
CA PRO A 91 -73.04 36.51 -20.80
C PRO A 91 -73.50 37.97 -21.03
N LEU A 92 -74.01 38.66 -20.00
CA LEU A 92 -74.52 40.03 -20.03
C LEU A 92 -74.12 40.83 -18.77
N ASP A 93 -73.15 40.35 -17.96
CA ASP A 93 -72.53 41.09 -16.85
C ASP A 93 -71.01 40.89 -16.85
N PRO A 94 -70.20 41.84 -17.38
CA PRO A 94 -68.77 41.69 -17.64
C PRO A 94 -67.90 41.82 -16.36
N ASN A 95 -68.40 41.26 -15.27
CA ASN A 95 -67.77 41.08 -13.98
C ASN A 95 -67.91 39.63 -13.47
N GLU A 96 -68.75 38.80 -14.10
CA GLU A 96 -69.03 37.41 -13.73
C GLU A 96 -69.04 36.52 -14.97
N SER A 97 -68.23 35.45 -14.97
CA SER A 97 -68.19 34.48 -16.07
C SER A 97 -68.12 33.01 -15.60
N SER A 98 -68.44 32.76 -14.33
CA SER A 98 -68.54 31.44 -13.71
C SER A 98 -69.62 31.42 -12.61
N ASP A 99 -70.25 30.25 -12.44
CA ASP A 99 -71.41 29.91 -11.58
C ASP A 99 -71.16 28.47 -11.13
N ASN A 100 -70.20 28.30 -10.21
CA ASN A 100 -69.57 26.99 -9.96
C ASN A 100 -70.53 25.96 -9.31
N ASP A 101 -71.52 26.41 -8.54
CA ASP A 101 -72.58 25.57 -7.96
C ASP A 101 -73.86 25.46 -8.83
N GLY A 102 -74.16 26.48 -9.63
CA GLY A 102 -75.38 26.60 -10.43
C GLY A 102 -76.59 27.23 -9.70
N ASP A 103 -76.39 28.04 -8.65
CA ASP A 103 -77.46 28.85 -8.01
C ASP A 103 -77.97 29.94 -8.97
N GLY A 104 -77.07 30.52 -9.77
CA GLY A 104 -77.34 31.70 -10.60
C GLY A 104 -76.93 33.03 -9.95
N ILE A 105 -75.93 32.99 -9.07
CA ILE A 105 -75.06 34.11 -8.65
C ILE A 105 -73.65 33.75 -9.14
N GLY A 106 -72.84 34.75 -9.52
CA GLY A 106 -71.48 34.49 -10.03
C GLY A 106 -70.40 34.55 -8.97
N ASP A 107 -69.33 33.78 -9.17
CA ASP A 107 -68.23 33.54 -8.21
C ASP A 107 -67.53 34.84 -7.69
N ASN A 108 -67.64 36.00 -8.36
CA ASN A 108 -67.07 37.28 -7.85
C ASN A 108 -68.08 38.09 -7.00
N ALA A 109 -69.34 37.64 -6.93
CA ALA A 109 -70.45 38.28 -6.22
C ALA A 109 -71.13 37.39 -5.17
N ASP A 110 -70.94 36.07 -5.21
CA ASP A 110 -71.27 35.20 -4.09
C ASP A 110 -70.17 35.24 -3.00
N ASN A 111 -70.21 34.25 -2.12
CA ASN A 111 -69.41 34.10 -0.90
C ASN A 111 -69.49 32.66 -0.35
N ASP A 112 -69.80 31.68 -1.20
CA ASP A 112 -70.06 30.26 -0.90
C ASP A 112 -70.06 29.52 -2.26
N ASP A 113 -69.01 29.71 -3.09
CA ASP A 113 -69.01 29.44 -4.55
C ASP A 113 -69.28 27.97 -4.98
N ASP A 114 -69.34 27.02 -4.04
CA ASP A 114 -69.77 25.64 -4.28
C ASP A 114 -71.01 25.19 -3.48
N ASN A 115 -71.53 26.06 -2.60
CA ASN A 115 -72.67 25.85 -1.71
C ASN A 115 -72.55 24.64 -0.74
N ASP A 116 -71.34 24.26 -0.31
CA ASP A 116 -71.09 23.42 0.88
C ASP A 116 -71.77 24.03 2.13
N GLY A 117 -71.74 25.37 2.25
CA GLY A 117 -72.20 26.13 3.41
C GLY A 117 -71.09 26.72 4.28
N VAL A 118 -69.83 26.67 3.83
CA VAL A 118 -68.66 27.34 4.40
C VAL A 118 -68.20 28.45 3.44
N PRO A 119 -68.31 29.74 3.84
CA PRO A 119 -67.92 30.84 2.95
C PRO A 119 -66.43 30.86 2.59
N ASP A 120 -66.09 31.01 1.31
CA ASP A 120 -64.73 31.02 0.72
C ASP A 120 -63.66 31.76 1.55
N SER A 121 -64.02 32.92 2.13
CA SER A 121 -63.18 33.67 3.07
C SER A 121 -62.70 32.90 4.33
N SER A 122 -63.25 31.71 4.58
CA SER A 122 -62.98 30.79 5.68
C SER A 122 -62.79 29.33 5.20
N ASP A 123 -62.80 29.11 3.88
CA ASP A 123 -62.68 27.81 3.24
C ASP A 123 -61.26 27.54 2.74
N ALA A 124 -60.92 26.26 2.52
CA ALA A 124 -59.63 25.82 2.00
C ALA A 124 -59.67 25.47 0.49
N PHE A 125 -60.81 24.99 -0.01
CA PHE A 125 -61.02 24.57 -1.41
C PHE A 125 -62.34 25.13 -1.95
N PRO A 126 -62.51 26.46 -2.10
CA PRO A 126 -63.83 27.09 -2.26
C PRO A 126 -64.60 26.82 -3.57
N LEU A 127 -64.19 25.82 -4.35
CA LEU A 127 -64.82 25.39 -5.60
C LEU A 127 -65.09 23.88 -5.62
N ASP A 128 -64.82 23.14 -4.54
CA ASP A 128 -65.07 21.70 -4.42
C ASP A 128 -66.04 21.41 -3.25
N PRO A 129 -67.34 21.19 -3.53
CA PRO A 129 -68.36 20.96 -2.50
C PRO A 129 -68.25 19.58 -1.79
N GLY A 130 -67.10 18.91 -1.94
CA GLY A 130 -66.66 17.81 -1.10
C GLY A 130 -65.74 18.21 0.05
N GLU A 131 -65.10 19.39 0.03
CA GLU A 131 -63.98 19.75 0.92
C GLU A 131 -63.97 21.22 1.36
N SER A 132 -64.14 21.46 2.66
CA SER A 132 -64.12 22.80 3.26
C SER A 132 -63.01 23.03 4.30
N ALA A 133 -62.05 22.10 4.42
CA ALA A 133 -60.94 22.16 5.37
C ALA A 133 -59.67 21.47 4.88
N ASP A 134 -58.52 22.08 5.18
CA ASP A 134 -57.16 21.56 5.09
C ASP A 134 -56.50 21.81 6.47
N THR A 135 -56.51 20.80 7.34
CA THR A 135 -56.20 20.96 8.77
C THR A 135 -54.70 21.17 9.06
N ASP A 136 -53.79 20.68 8.21
CA ASP A 136 -52.32 20.76 8.41
C ASP A 136 -51.54 21.55 7.34
N ASN A 137 -52.21 21.88 6.23
CA ASN A 137 -51.79 22.78 5.14
C ASN A 137 -50.85 22.13 4.11
N ASP A 138 -51.14 20.87 3.73
CA ASP A 138 -50.43 20.15 2.67
C ASP A 138 -51.02 20.33 1.25
N GLY A 139 -52.29 20.72 1.15
CA GLY A 139 -53.03 20.91 -0.11
C GLY A 139 -54.01 19.79 -0.52
N ILE A 140 -54.28 18.82 0.33
CA ILE A 140 -55.37 17.82 0.24
C ILE A 140 -56.46 18.18 1.27
N GLY A 141 -57.72 17.82 1.01
CA GLY A 141 -58.85 18.14 1.89
C GLY A 141 -59.14 17.06 2.94
N ASP A 142 -59.60 17.47 4.12
CA ASP A 142 -59.86 16.65 5.31
C ASP A 142 -60.76 15.40 5.07
N ASN A 143 -61.54 15.30 3.98
CA ASN A 143 -62.36 14.12 3.65
C ASN A 143 -61.72 13.16 2.61
N ALA A 144 -60.72 13.62 1.86
CA ALA A 144 -59.98 12.87 0.84
C ALA A 144 -58.57 12.48 1.31
N ASP A 145 -58.04 13.19 2.31
CA ASP A 145 -56.75 12.97 2.94
C ASP A 145 -56.73 11.69 3.81
N ASN A 146 -55.69 10.87 3.63
CA ASN A 146 -55.43 9.68 4.46
C ASN A 146 -54.73 10.00 5.80
N CYS A 147 -54.19 11.22 5.99
CA CYS A 147 -53.59 11.71 7.23
C CYS A 147 -54.02 13.16 7.65
N PRO A 148 -55.31 13.44 7.96
CA PRO A 148 -55.90 14.80 8.22
C PRO A 148 -55.37 15.69 9.36
N VAL A 149 -54.13 15.50 9.81
CA VAL A 149 -53.42 16.27 10.85
C VAL A 149 -51.88 16.24 10.71
N ASP A 150 -51.30 15.45 9.79
CA ASP A 150 -49.86 15.12 9.71
C ASP A 150 -49.27 15.18 8.26
N ALA A 151 -49.78 16.07 7.41
CA ALA A 151 -49.22 16.66 6.19
C ALA A 151 -48.36 15.76 5.26
N ASN A 152 -48.99 15.12 4.27
CA ASN A 152 -48.37 14.18 3.33
C ASN A 152 -48.91 14.31 1.89
N SER A 153 -48.56 15.43 1.23
CA SER A 153 -49.11 15.83 -0.09
C SER A 153 -48.87 14.88 -1.29
N ASP A 154 -48.15 13.78 -1.09
CA ASP A 154 -48.03 12.68 -2.05
C ASP A 154 -49.00 11.51 -1.80
N GLN A 155 -49.70 11.51 -0.67
CA GLN A 155 -50.76 10.58 -0.26
C GLN A 155 -50.32 9.12 -0.41
N LEU A 156 -49.10 8.85 0.08
CA LEU A 156 -48.59 7.48 0.17
C LEU A 156 -49.36 6.70 1.25
N ASP A 157 -49.63 5.45 0.89
CA ASP A 157 -50.37 4.43 1.63
C ASP A 157 -49.76 3.10 1.14
N ASN A 158 -48.66 2.70 1.77
CA ASN A 158 -47.79 1.65 1.26
C ASN A 158 -48.39 0.23 1.42
N ASP A 159 -49.25 -0.01 2.41
CA ASP A 159 -49.93 -1.30 2.65
C ASP A 159 -51.38 -1.39 2.14
N ASN A 160 -52.04 -0.24 1.90
CA ASN A 160 -53.42 -0.08 1.45
C ASN A 160 -54.48 -0.40 2.54
N ASP A 161 -54.17 -0.10 3.81
CA ASP A 161 -55.10 -0.04 4.96
C ASP A 161 -56.06 1.17 4.85
N GLY A 162 -55.51 2.33 4.49
CA GLY A 162 -56.23 3.60 4.35
C GLY A 162 -55.90 4.67 5.38
N ALA A 163 -54.92 4.43 6.27
CA ALA A 163 -54.04 5.49 6.77
C ALA A 163 -52.97 5.81 5.70
N GLY A 164 -52.09 6.78 5.96
CA GLY A 164 -50.92 7.05 5.12
C GLY A 164 -49.61 6.99 5.89
N ASP A 165 -48.50 6.84 5.15
CA ASP A 165 -47.11 6.69 5.63
C ASP A 165 -46.61 7.82 6.58
N ALA A 166 -47.41 8.87 6.82
CA ALA A 166 -47.09 9.96 7.73
C ALA A 166 -47.82 9.91 9.08
N CYS A 167 -48.92 9.14 9.17
CA CYS A 167 -49.79 9.07 10.35
C CYS A 167 -50.13 7.64 10.80
N ASP A 168 -49.78 6.61 10.03
CA ASP A 168 -49.67 5.26 10.57
C ASP A 168 -48.37 5.11 11.42
N SER A 169 -48.03 3.87 11.74
CA SER A 169 -46.96 3.47 12.65
C SER A 169 -46.55 2.01 12.44
N ASP A 170 -46.87 1.44 11.28
CA ASP A 170 -46.58 0.08 10.81
C ASP A 170 -46.76 0.09 9.27
N ASP A 171 -46.06 0.97 8.52
CA ASP A 171 -46.36 1.36 7.10
C ASP A 171 -46.38 0.20 6.05
N ASP A 172 -46.08 -1.04 6.44
CA ASP A 172 -46.24 -2.24 5.59
C ASP A 172 -47.14 -3.35 6.20
N ASN A 173 -47.74 -3.06 7.36
CA ASN A 173 -48.64 -3.90 8.17
C ASN A 173 -48.08 -5.30 8.54
N ASP A 174 -46.77 -5.46 8.67
CA ASP A 174 -46.18 -6.74 9.08
C ASP A 174 -46.35 -7.03 10.59
N GLY A 175 -46.54 -5.97 11.40
CA GLY A 175 -46.71 -6.04 12.85
C GLY A 175 -45.49 -5.56 13.66
N ILE A 176 -44.55 -4.88 13.03
CA ILE A 176 -43.37 -4.26 13.63
C ILE A 176 -43.42 -2.75 13.31
N PRO A 177 -43.60 -1.87 14.31
CA PRO A 177 -43.65 -0.44 14.06
C PRO A 177 -42.36 0.13 13.47
N ASP A 178 -42.44 0.91 12.40
CA ASP A 178 -41.35 1.57 11.64
C ASP A 178 -40.23 2.16 12.52
N SER A 179 -40.58 2.79 13.64
CA SER A 179 -39.63 3.24 14.68
C SER A 179 -38.67 2.17 15.24
N SER A 180 -38.91 0.89 14.93
CA SER A 180 -38.20 -0.32 15.34
C SER A 180 -38.01 -1.32 14.19
N ASP A 181 -38.39 -0.96 12.95
CA ASP A 181 -38.34 -1.81 11.76
C ASP A 181 -37.04 -1.59 10.95
N ASN A 182 -36.48 -2.66 10.39
CA ASN A 182 -35.30 -2.61 9.53
C ASN A 182 -35.62 -2.55 8.01
N CYS A 183 -36.88 -2.70 7.60
CA CYS A 183 -37.44 -2.40 6.27
C CYS A 183 -38.84 -1.76 6.35
N PRO A 184 -39.03 -0.54 6.90
CA PRO A 184 -40.35 0.07 7.15
C PRO A 184 -41.40 0.09 6.02
N LEU A 185 -41.03 -0.19 4.77
CA LEU A 185 -41.93 -0.15 3.60
C LEU A 185 -42.03 -1.51 2.87
N ILE A 186 -41.43 -2.60 3.40
CA ILE A 186 -41.37 -3.92 2.74
C ILE A 186 -41.51 -5.05 3.76
N ALA A 187 -42.77 -5.41 4.05
CA ALA A 187 -43.19 -6.34 5.09
C ALA A 187 -42.32 -7.60 5.21
N ASN A 188 -41.63 -7.74 6.34
CA ASN A 188 -40.59 -8.74 6.54
C ASN A 188 -40.72 -9.62 7.80
N ALA A 189 -41.46 -9.19 8.84
CA ALA A 189 -41.97 -9.73 10.13
C ALA A 189 -41.09 -10.66 10.98
N GLY A 190 -40.13 -11.33 10.37
CA GLY A 190 -39.02 -12.00 11.02
C GLY A 190 -37.88 -11.06 11.37
N GLN A 191 -37.88 -9.81 10.86
CA GLN A 191 -36.82 -8.80 11.07
C GLN A 191 -35.44 -9.40 10.83
N ALA A 192 -35.29 -10.04 9.66
CA ALA A 192 -34.07 -10.70 9.26
C ALA A 192 -33.05 -9.65 8.79
N ASP A 193 -31.83 -9.75 9.31
CA ASP A 193 -30.70 -8.86 9.05
C ASP A 193 -29.46 -9.75 8.97
N GLY A 194 -29.03 -10.06 7.76
CA GLY A 194 -28.04 -11.08 7.45
C GLY A 194 -26.59 -10.72 7.83
N ASP A 195 -26.21 -9.43 7.77
CA ASP A 195 -24.85 -8.96 8.03
C ASP A 195 -24.72 -7.96 9.18
N ASN A 196 -25.85 -7.51 9.74
CA ASN A 196 -26.00 -6.72 10.96
C ASN A 196 -25.62 -5.23 10.77
N ASP A 197 -25.89 -4.68 9.58
CA ASP A 197 -25.76 -3.24 9.30
C ASP A 197 -26.96 -2.40 9.80
N GLY A 198 -28.13 -3.02 9.98
CA GLY A 198 -29.38 -2.40 10.44
C GLY A 198 -30.47 -2.24 9.38
N ILE A 199 -30.24 -2.68 8.14
CA ILE A 199 -31.23 -2.80 7.06
C ILE A 199 -31.67 -4.27 6.95
N GLY A 200 -32.94 -4.53 6.67
CA GLY A 200 -33.46 -5.91 6.60
C GLY A 200 -33.24 -6.61 5.26
N ASP A 201 -33.16 -7.94 5.30
CA ASP A 201 -32.99 -8.85 4.14
C ASP A 201 -34.02 -8.62 3.00
N ALA A 202 -35.15 -7.96 3.27
CA ALA A 202 -36.22 -7.69 2.31
C ALA A 202 -36.01 -6.40 1.48
N CYS A 203 -35.27 -5.43 2.00
CA CYS A 203 -35.05 -4.11 1.40
C CYS A 203 -33.57 -3.79 1.14
N ASP A 204 -32.65 -4.50 1.80
CA ASP A 204 -31.23 -4.46 1.50
C ASP A 204 -30.93 -4.96 0.07
N ASN A 205 -30.03 -4.26 -0.62
CA ASN A 205 -29.59 -4.53 -1.99
C ASN A 205 -28.07 -4.70 -2.13
N ASP A 206 -27.28 -4.48 -1.06
CA ASP A 206 -25.83 -4.76 -1.02
C ASP A 206 -25.39 -5.81 0.04
N GLN A 207 -26.36 -6.42 0.75
CA GLN A 207 -26.30 -7.68 1.52
C GLN A 207 -24.95 -8.37 1.46
N GLN A 208 -24.23 -8.40 2.58
CA GLN A 208 -22.91 -8.99 2.69
C GLN A 208 -22.96 -10.35 3.41
N VAL A 209 -21.87 -11.10 3.29
CA VAL A 209 -21.69 -12.39 3.95
C VAL A 209 -20.23 -12.59 4.29
N ILE A 210 -19.98 -13.15 5.48
CA ILE A 210 -18.64 -13.46 5.95
C ILE A 210 -18.10 -14.66 5.18
N ILE A 211 -17.01 -14.47 4.44
CA ILE A 211 -16.08 -15.55 4.11
C ILE A 211 -14.99 -15.57 5.18
N ASN A 212 -14.78 -16.73 5.78
CA ASN A 212 -13.71 -16.99 6.72
C ASN A 212 -12.93 -18.25 6.32
N GLY A 213 -11.85 -18.54 7.02
CA GLY A 213 -11.09 -19.77 6.82
C GLY A 213 -9.72 -19.68 7.47
N LYS A 214 -8.96 -20.77 7.34
CA LYS A 214 -7.58 -20.85 7.79
C LYS A 214 -6.61 -20.99 6.62
N ALA A 215 -5.51 -20.26 6.67
CA ALA A 215 -4.38 -20.39 5.75
C ALA A 215 -3.21 -21.12 6.42
N THR A 216 -2.73 -22.21 5.83
CA THR A 216 -1.63 -23.02 6.35
C THR A 216 -0.67 -23.49 5.25
N TYR A 217 0.55 -23.85 5.61
CA TYR A 217 1.54 -24.45 4.71
C TYR A 217 2.22 -25.67 5.34
N ASP A 218 2.68 -26.60 4.51
CA ASP A 218 3.60 -27.66 4.92
C ASP A 218 4.97 -27.06 5.29
N PHE A 219 5.35 -27.03 6.57
CA PHE A 219 6.73 -26.77 6.98
C PHE A 219 7.51 -28.09 7.09
N VAL A 220 8.67 -28.16 6.41
CA VAL A 220 9.56 -29.32 6.44
C VAL A 220 10.77 -29.01 7.35
N PRO A 221 10.86 -29.58 8.57
CA PRO A 221 11.99 -29.33 9.46
C PRO A 221 13.26 -30.10 9.03
N HIS A 222 14.43 -29.64 9.48
CA HIS A 222 15.69 -30.39 9.32
C HIS A 222 15.70 -31.70 10.14
N ASN A 223 16.59 -32.62 9.76
CA ASN A 223 16.87 -33.88 10.43
C ASN A 223 18.08 -33.74 11.38
N PRO A 224 17.94 -33.83 12.72
CA PRO A 224 19.04 -33.68 13.69
C PRO A 224 20.12 -34.79 13.70
N SER A 225 20.31 -35.48 12.58
CA SER A 225 21.36 -36.49 12.37
C SER A 225 21.95 -36.47 10.94
N THR A 226 21.41 -35.63 10.05
CA THR A 226 21.95 -35.42 8.69
C THR A 226 21.86 -33.96 8.22
N ASN A 227 21.19 -33.09 8.97
CA ASN A 227 20.96 -31.65 8.77
C ASN A 227 20.24 -31.22 7.48
N GLY A 228 19.96 -32.16 6.59
CA GLY A 228 19.01 -32.00 5.49
C GLY A 228 17.55 -32.13 5.92
N LEU A 229 16.63 -31.88 4.99
CA LEU A 229 15.19 -31.83 5.20
C LEU A 229 14.56 -33.19 5.56
N ASN A 230 13.60 -33.15 6.49
CA ASN A 230 12.92 -34.32 7.04
C ASN A 230 11.44 -34.37 6.61
N TYR A 231 11.19 -34.66 5.34
CA TYR A 231 9.84 -34.80 4.75
C TYR A 231 8.92 -35.86 5.37
N ILE A 232 9.37 -36.61 6.39
CA ILE A 232 8.56 -37.55 7.18
C ILE A 232 8.03 -36.87 8.46
N ALA A 233 8.64 -35.76 8.87
CA ALA A 233 8.25 -34.92 9.99
C ALA A 233 7.61 -33.58 9.56
N THR A 234 7.22 -33.44 8.29
CA THR A 234 6.47 -32.29 7.78
C THR A 234 5.25 -32.00 8.65
N SER A 235 5.03 -30.72 8.96
CA SER A 235 3.95 -30.26 9.81
C SER A 235 3.22 -29.07 9.19
N GLU A 236 1.89 -29.14 9.17
CA GLU A 236 1.02 -28.01 8.82
C GLU A 236 1.17 -26.89 9.85
N VAL A 237 1.53 -25.68 9.39
CA VAL A 237 1.70 -24.48 10.22
C VAL A 237 0.99 -23.25 9.62
N PRO A 238 0.64 -22.23 10.42
CA PRO A 238 -0.03 -21.02 9.95
C PRO A 238 0.74 -20.23 8.87
N ILE A 239 0.02 -19.69 7.88
CA ILE A 239 0.52 -18.59 7.04
C ILE A 239 0.10 -17.28 7.72
N ARG A 240 1.04 -16.62 8.41
CA ARG A 240 0.77 -15.44 9.27
C ARG A 240 0.88 -14.12 8.49
N GLN A 241 0.09 -13.12 8.91
CA GLN A 241 0.19 -11.71 8.45
C GLN A 241 0.16 -11.52 6.92
N ALA A 242 -0.42 -12.45 6.16
CA ALA A 242 -0.35 -12.49 4.70
C ALA A 242 -1.62 -11.91 4.04
N THR A 243 -1.48 -11.24 2.90
CA THR A 243 -2.62 -10.63 2.20
C THR A 243 -3.58 -11.68 1.63
N VAL A 244 -4.84 -11.62 2.06
CA VAL A 244 -5.96 -12.40 1.51
C VAL A 244 -6.88 -11.48 0.71
N GLN A 245 -7.27 -11.90 -0.48
CA GLN A 245 -8.23 -11.20 -1.35
C GLN A 245 -9.40 -12.12 -1.69
N VAL A 246 -10.60 -11.57 -1.81
CA VAL A 246 -11.73 -12.24 -2.47
C VAL A 246 -11.99 -11.53 -3.79
N LEU A 247 -12.07 -12.30 -4.87
CA LEU A 247 -12.23 -11.77 -6.23
C LEU A 247 -13.51 -12.28 -6.89
N ASP A 248 -14.18 -11.41 -7.65
CA ASP A 248 -15.30 -11.82 -8.51
C ASP A 248 -14.77 -12.59 -9.73
N VAL A 249 -15.39 -13.73 -10.02
CA VAL A 249 -14.97 -14.64 -11.09
C VAL A 249 -15.21 -14.06 -12.49
N ALA A 250 -16.26 -13.26 -12.67
CA ALA A 250 -16.66 -12.75 -13.99
C ALA A 250 -15.91 -11.46 -14.38
N GLN A 251 -15.63 -10.59 -13.41
CA GLN A 251 -14.94 -9.31 -13.57
C GLN A 251 -13.43 -9.42 -13.34
N GLN A 252 -12.97 -10.42 -12.58
CA GLN A 252 -11.59 -10.53 -12.07
C GLN A 252 -11.15 -9.31 -11.23
N SER A 253 -12.13 -8.62 -10.62
CA SER A 253 -11.93 -7.51 -9.68
C SER A 253 -11.80 -8.04 -8.25
N VAL A 254 -11.00 -7.36 -7.43
CA VAL A 254 -10.96 -7.60 -5.98
C VAL A 254 -12.20 -6.95 -5.36
N LEU A 255 -13.03 -7.76 -4.69
CA LEU A 255 -14.21 -7.31 -3.95
C LEU A 255 -13.81 -6.81 -2.56
N ALA A 256 -12.96 -7.58 -1.87
CA ALA A 256 -12.47 -7.25 -0.53
C ALA A 256 -11.04 -7.76 -0.32
N THR A 257 -10.35 -7.20 0.67
CA THR A 257 -8.99 -7.59 1.09
C THR A 257 -8.93 -7.62 2.62
N THR A 258 -8.29 -8.64 3.17
CA THR A 258 -8.01 -8.81 4.61
C THR A 258 -6.60 -9.37 4.78
N ILE A 259 -6.18 -9.63 6.01
CA ILE A 259 -4.92 -10.35 6.31
C ILE A 259 -5.21 -11.57 7.18
N THR A 260 -4.33 -12.56 7.15
CA THR A 260 -4.33 -13.64 8.15
C THR A 260 -3.74 -13.16 9.47
N ASP A 261 -4.25 -13.68 10.59
CA ASP A 261 -3.68 -13.44 11.91
C ASP A 261 -2.50 -14.40 12.23
N ASP A 262 -2.01 -14.35 13.47
CA ASP A 262 -0.88 -15.19 13.92
C ASP A 262 -1.23 -16.68 14.04
N ALA A 263 -2.53 -17.02 14.09
CA ALA A 263 -3.02 -18.39 13.98
C ALA A 263 -3.23 -18.82 12.52
N GLY A 264 -3.12 -17.90 11.56
CA GLY A 264 -3.41 -18.13 10.14
C GLY A 264 -4.90 -18.01 9.80
N ASP A 265 -5.73 -17.61 10.75
CA ASP A 265 -7.17 -17.48 10.54
C ASP A 265 -7.47 -16.12 9.86
N TYR A 266 -8.47 -16.09 8.97
CA TYR A 266 -8.91 -14.88 8.28
C TYR A 266 -10.43 -14.77 8.22
N SER A 267 -10.93 -13.53 8.10
CA SER A 267 -12.36 -13.22 7.96
C SER A 267 -12.54 -11.94 7.15
N VAL A 268 -13.53 -11.91 6.27
CA VAL A 268 -13.83 -10.79 5.37
C VAL A 268 -15.29 -10.80 4.92
N LEU A 269 -15.91 -9.63 4.82
CA LEU A 269 -17.25 -9.45 4.25
C LEU A 269 -17.16 -9.30 2.73
N VAL A 270 -18.10 -9.91 2.00
CA VAL A 270 -18.29 -9.72 0.55
C VAL A 270 -19.78 -9.76 0.21
N PRO A 271 -20.23 -9.23 -0.95
CA PRO A 271 -21.63 -9.35 -1.37
C PRO A 271 -22.13 -10.81 -1.43
N THR A 272 -23.37 -11.01 -1.01
CA THR A 272 -24.10 -12.28 -1.08
C THR A 272 -24.27 -12.77 -2.52
N ASN A 273 -24.61 -14.07 -2.66
CA ASN A 273 -24.99 -14.73 -3.91
C ASN A 273 -24.00 -14.57 -5.09
N THR A 274 -22.78 -14.11 -4.83
CA THR A 274 -21.79 -13.69 -5.83
C THR A 274 -20.82 -14.82 -6.15
N SER A 275 -20.40 -14.96 -7.41
CA SER A 275 -19.47 -16.01 -7.84
C SER A 275 -18.03 -15.57 -7.58
N VAL A 276 -17.42 -16.10 -6.54
CA VAL A 276 -16.12 -15.66 -6.03
C VAL A 276 -15.07 -16.76 -5.99
N PHE A 277 -13.81 -16.38 -5.78
CA PHE A 277 -12.76 -17.25 -5.25
C PHE A 277 -11.91 -16.46 -4.24
N VAL A 278 -11.28 -17.15 -3.29
CA VAL A 278 -10.32 -16.55 -2.36
C VAL A 278 -8.90 -16.75 -2.91
N ARG A 279 -8.09 -15.71 -2.80
CA ARG A 279 -6.68 -15.66 -3.19
C ARG A 279 -5.83 -15.28 -1.98
N LEU A 280 -5.01 -16.20 -1.51
CA LEU A 280 -3.90 -15.90 -0.60
C LEU A 280 -2.69 -15.48 -1.43
N ARG A 281 -1.95 -14.45 -0.99
CA ARG A 281 -0.80 -13.90 -1.71
C ARG A 281 0.46 -14.07 -0.86
N ALA A 282 1.59 -14.40 -1.49
CA ALA A 282 2.90 -14.48 -0.83
C ALA A 282 3.49 -13.07 -0.59
N GLU A 283 2.73 -12.22 0.09
CA GLU A 283 3.14 -10.91 0.56
C GLU A 283 2.59 -10.63 1.96
N SER A 284 3.36 -9.90 2.76
CA SER A 284 2.91 -9.30 4.01
C SER A 284 3.17 -7.80 3.91
N VAL A 285 2.11 -6.99 4.02
CA VAL A 285 2.16 -5.54 3.80
C VAL A 285 1.45 -4.82 4.94
N LYS A 286 2.17 -3.97 5.67
CA LYS A 286 1.63 -3.18 6.78
C LYS A 286 1.96 -1.71 6.61
N THR A 287 0.98 -0.85 6.86
CA THR A 287 1.12 0.62 6.78
C THR A 287 0.86 1.26 8.14
N GLY A 288 1.47 2.42 8.40
CA GLY A 288 1.49 3.04 9.73
C GLY A 288 2.77 2.70 10.51
N ALA A 289 2.72 2.73 11.83
CA ALA A 289 3.85 2.37 12.69
C ALA A 289 3.51 1.09 13.48
N PRO A 290 4.29 0.00 13.35
CA PRO A 290 5.37 -0.24 12.39
C PRO A 290 4.83 -0.53 10.98
N ALA A 291 5.66 -0.33 9.94
CA ALA A 291 5.33 -0.61 8.54
C ALA A 291 6.39 -1.46 7.85
N TRP A 292 5.96 -2.35 6.96
CA TRP A 292 6.80 -3.20 6.12
C TRP A 292 6.08 -3.57 4.81
N ASP A 293 6.84 -4.02 3.82
CA ASP A 293 6.35 -4.50 2.52
C ASP A 293 7.25 -5.65 2.07
N LEU A 294 6.86 -6.88 2.44
CA LEU A 294 7.59 -8.13 2.17
C LEU A 294 6.86 -8.90 1.08
N ARG A 295 7.55 -9.35 0.01
CA ARG A 295 6.93 -10.05 -1.12
C ARG A 295 7.82 -11.15 -1.67
N ILE A 296 7.24 -12.31 -2.03
CA ILE A 296 7.97 -13.40 -2.67
C ILE A 296 7.52 -13.57 -4.12
N VAL A 297 8.47 -13.47 -5.05
CA VAL A 297 8.24 -13.45 -6.51
C VAL A 297 9.14 -14.45 -7.25
N ASP A 298 8.67 -14.94 -8.38
CA ASP A 298 9.42 -15.80 -9.28
C ASP A 298 10.25 -14.96 -10.27
N ASN A 299 11.56 -14.84 -10.02
CA ASN A 299 12.50 -14.14 -10.90
C ASN A 299 12.60 -14.76 -12.31
N THR A 300 12.31 -16.06 -12.44
CA THR A 300 12.29 -16.74 -13.75
C THR A 300 10.95 -16.61 -14.49
N SER A 301 9.93 -16.08 -13.81
CA SER A 301 8.61 -15.79 -14.38
C SER A 301 8.30 -14.29 -14.44
N SER A 302 9.34 -13.45 -14.63
CA SER A 302 9.26 -11.98 -14.74
C SER A 302 8.78 -11.28 -13.46
N ASP A 303 9.33 -11.69 -12.30
CA ASP A 303 8.98 -11.19 -10.96
C ASP A 303 7.47 -11.32 -10.64
N ALA A 304 6.88 -12.43 -11.06
CA ALA A 304 5.48 -12.74 -10.76
C ALA A 304 5.33 -13.15 -9.28
N LEU A 305 4.47 -12.44 -8.55
CA LEU A 305 4.12 -12.75 -7.16
C LEU A 305 3.44 -14.12 -7.04
N TYR A 306 3.90 -14.95 -6.10
CA TYR A 306 3.23 -16.23 -5.80
C TYR A 306 1.87 -16.03 -5.13
N VAL A 307 0.90 -16.85 -5.52
CA VAL A 307 -0.48 -16.85 -4.99
C VAL A 307 -1.01 -18.28 -4.87
N LEU A 308 -1.93 -18.48 -3.93
CA LEU A 308 -2.70 -19.70 -3.75
C LEU A 308 -4.19 -19.35 -3.86
N ASP A 309 -4.87 -19.89 -4.88
CA ASP A 309 -6.28 -19.64 -5.16
C ASP A 309 -7.15 -20.84 -4.74
N THR A 310 -8.33 -20.57 -4.18
CA THR A 310 -9.38 -21.59 -4.04
C THR A 310 -9.96 -21.95 -5.42
N GLY A 311 -10.70 -23.06 -5.47
CA GLY A 311 -11.72 -23.21 -6.52
C GLY A 311 -12.77 -22.09 -6.42
N SER A 312 -13.48 -21.81 -7.51
CA SER A 312 -14.60 -20.85 -7.47
C SER A 312 -15.84 -21.45 -6.82
N PHE A 313 -16.53 -20.62 -6.04
CA PHE A 313 -17.76 -20.95 -5.32
C PHE A 313 -18.74 -19.77 -5.38
N ASN A 314 -19.90 -19.91 -4.74
CA ASN A 314 -20.87 -18.84 -4.59
C ASN A 314 -20.92 -18.43 -3.11
N SER A 315 -20.89 -17.13 -2.81
CA SER A 315 -20.88 -16.62 -1.43
C SER A 315 -22.17 -16.91 -0.65
N GLY A 316 -23.30 -17.14 -1.34
CA GLY A 316 -24.58 -17.46 -0.71
C GLY A 316 -25.11 -16.35 0.20
N THR A 317 -25.94 -16.71 1.19
CA THR A 317 -26.56 -15.81 2.19
C THR A 317 -26.30 -16.29 3.63
N SER A 318 -25.18 -16.96 3.87
CA SER A 318 -24.78 -17.48 5.18
C SER A 318 -23.27 -17.72 5.21
N PRO A 319 -22.57 -17.48 6.34
CA PRO A 319 -21.11 -17.52 6.38
C PRO A 319 -20.47 -18.79 5.80
N VAL A 320 -19.46 -18.60 4.96
CA VAL A 320 -18.77 -19.67 4.23
C VAL A 320 -17.32 -19.80 4.71
N THR A 321 -16.93 -21.00 5.15
CA THR A 321 -15.53 -21.32 5.46
C THR A 321 -14.81 -21.84 4.21
N GLN A 322 -13.62 -21.30 3.93
CA GLN A 322 -12.72 -21.70 2.84
C GLN A 322 -11.28 -21.80 3.35
N ASP A 323 -10.88 -23.00 3.74
CA ASP A 323 -9.50 -23.26 4.18
C ASP A 323 -8.56 -23.37 2.98
N LEU A 324 -7.35 -22.82 3.14
CA LEU A 324 -6.31 -22.66 2.13
C LEU A 324 -5.03 -23.34 2.63
N HIS A 325 -4.73 -24.52 2.10
CA HIS A 325 -3.51 -25.24 2.42
C HIS A 325 -2.51 -25.20 1.26
N ALA A 326 -1.27 -24.83 1.55
CA ALA A 326 -0.16 -24.83 0.62
C ALA A 326 0.68 -26.11 0.80
N ASP A 327 0.47 -27.11 -0.06
CA ASP A 327 1.24 -28.36 -0.04
C ASP A 327 2.75 -28.11 -0.30
N SER A 328 3.61 -28.93 0.30
CA SER A 328 5.05 -29.00 -0.04
C SER A 328 5.32 -29.51 -1.45
N GLY A 329 4.36 -30.20 -2.07
CA GLY A 329 4.50 -30.84 -3.38
C GLY A 329 5.38 -32.10 -3.40
N TRP A 330 5.87 -32.56 -2.23
CA TRP A 330 6.80 -33.68 -2.12
C TRP A 330 6.14 -35.03 -2.39
N GLY A 331 6.67 -35.77 -3.37
CA GLY A 331 6.17 -37.10 -3.78
C GLY A 331 6.75 -38.28 -3.00
N GLY A 332 7.51 -38.03 -1.93
CA GLY A 332 8.17 -39.06 -1.12
C GLY A 332 9.58 -39.44 -1.56
N SER A 333 9.99 -39.10 -2.79
CA SER A 333 11.37 -39.32 -3.31
C SER A 333 11.89 -38.24 -4.27
N SER A 334 11.07 -37.24 -4.58
CA SER A 334 11.33 -36.07 -5.41
C SER A 334 10.13 -35.12 -5.23
N TYR A 335 10.20 -33.87 -5.71
CA TYR A 335 8.97 -33.10 -5.90
C TYR A 335 8.15 -33.72 -7.05
N THR A 336 6.82 -33.64 -6.94
CA THR A 336 5.88 -34.17 -7.94
C THR A 336 4.61 -33.34 -8.09
N GLY A 337 4.24 -32.57 -7.06
CA GLY A 337 3.28 -31.48 -7.13
C GLY A 337 3.98 -30.12 -7.30
N VAL A 338 3.20 -29.04 -7.22
CA VAL A 338 3.73 -27.68 -7.07
C VAL A 338 4.24 -27.50 -5.65
N ARG A 339 5.39 -26.86 -5.47
CA ARG A 339 5.95 -26.47 -4.15
C ARG A 339 5.22 -25.23 -3.63
N ALA A 340 3.93 -25.37 -3.33
CA ALA A 340 3.07 -24.25 -2.96
C ALA A 340 3.46 -23.65 -1.60
N ALA A 341 3.95 -24.48 -0.68
CA ALA A 341 4.42 -24.08 0.65
C ALA A 341 5.64 -23.13 0.61
N ALA A 342 6.59 -23.37 -0.30
CA ALA A 342 7.90 -22.72 -0.34
C ALA A 342 7.87 -21.18 -0.26
N PRO A 343 7.10 -20.45 -1.10
CA PRO A 343 7.04 -18.99 -1.00
C PRO A 343 6.39 -18.49 0.31
N PHE A 344 5.58 -19.30 1.00
CA PHE A 344 5.05 -18.94 2.31
C PHE A 344 6.04 -19.26 3.45
N ALA A 345 6.84 -20.31 3.31
CA ALA A 345 7.92 -20.65 4.24
C ALA A 345 9.06 -19.61 4.24
N VAL A 346 9.41 -19.08 3.05
CA VAL A 346 10.32 -17.93 2.92
C VAL A 346 9.69 -16.67 3.51
N LEU A 347 8.41 -16.39 3.22
CA LEU A 347 7.70 -15.22 3.77
C LEU A 347 7.64 -15.23 5.31
N ASP A 348 7.31 -16.37 5.94
CA ASP A 348 7.29 -16.48 7.42
C ASP A 348 8.70 -16.29 8.01
N SER A 349 9.75 -16.72 7.31
CA SER A 349 11.14 -16.54 7.78
C SER A 349 11.57 -15.06 7.70
N LEU A 350 11.22 -14.33 6.63
CA LEU A 350 11.41 -12.87 6.56
C LEU A 350 10.54 -12.12 7.59
N LEU A 351 9.34 -12.64 7.89
CA LEU A 351 8.45 -12.08 8.90
C LEU A 351 9.02 -12.24 10.31
N VAL A 352 9.53 -13.43 10.68
CA VAL A 352 10.21 -13.68 11.97
C VAL A 352 11.36 -12.69 12.21
N ALA A 353 12.21 -12.47 11.20
CA ALA A 353 13.29 -11.49 11.27
C ALA A 353 12.77 -10.06 11.46
N THR A 354 11.70 -9.69 10.75
CA THR A 354 11.07 -8.37 10.87
C THR A 354 10.43 -8.17 12.25
N GLU A 355 9.77 -9.20 12.78
CA GLU A 355 9.15 -9.24 14.11
C GLU A 355 10.18 -9.11 15.24
N GLY A 356 11.36 -9.73 15.10
CA GLY A 356 12.46 -9.60 16.06
C GLY A 356 12.92 -8.16 16.28
N VAL A 357 12.96 -7.35 15.21
CA VAL A 357 13.27 -5.90 15.34
C VAL A 357 12.06 -5.09 15.82
N ILE A 358 10.83 -5.48 15.47
CA ILE A 358 9.61 -4.82 15.97
C ILE A 358 9.45 -4.98 17.48
N ALA A 359 9.97 -6.07 18.06
CA ALA A 359 9.98 -6.30 19.50
C ALA A 359 10.77 -5.22 20.29
N VAL A 360 11.79 -4.60 19.67
CA VAL A 360 12.59 -3.51 20.27
C VAL A 360 12.25 -2.12 19.72
N ASP A 361 11.92 -1.98 18.43
CA ASP A 361 11.38 -0.74 17.85
C ASP A 361 10.04 -0.98 17.13
N ALA A 362 8.97 -0.94 17.92
CA ALA A 362 7.59 -0.99 17.43
C ALA A 362 7.17 0.25 16.61
N THR A 363 8.05 1.22 16.38
CA THR A 363 7.81 2.37 15.48
C THR A 363 8.48 2.23 14.12
N LYS A 364 9.37 1.23 13.93
CA LYS A 364 10.26 1.12 12.76
C LYS A 364 9.49 1.12 11.44
N GLN A 365 10.11 1.74 10.44
CA GLN A 365 9.63 1.79 9.06
C GLN A 365 10.62 1.00 8.22
N PHE A 366 10.24 -0.20 7.80
CA PHE A 366 11.06 -1.10 6.99
C PHE A 366 10.87 -0.77 5.51
N PRO A 367 11.93 -0.41 4.76
CA PRO A 367 11.85 -0.29 3.30
C PRO A 367 11.44 -1.61 2.65
N PRO A 368 10.74 -1.61 1.49
CA PRO A 368 10.31 -2.85 0.84
C PRO A 368 11.46 -3.83 0.58
N LEU A 369 11.16 -5.12 0.71
CA LEU A 369 12.07 -6.25 0.50
C LEU A 369 11.39 -7.32 -0.34
N VAL A 370 12.08 -7.77 -1.40
CA VAL A 370 11.58 -8.80 -2.32
C VAL A 370 12.43 -10.06 -2.21
N GLY A 371 11.82 -11.17 -1.78
CA GLY A 371 12.39 -12.50 -1.92
C GLY A 371 12.19 -13.01 -3.35
N LYS A 372 13.26 -13.41 -4.01
CA LYS A 372 13.32 -13.92 -5.38
C LYS A 372 13.67 -15.42 -5.32
N TRP A 373 12.64 -16.22 -5.12
CA TRP A 373 12.73 -17.68 -5.08
C TRP A 373 12.07 -18.27 -6.33
N SER A 374 12.62 -19.38 -6.84
CA SER A 374 11.99 -20.17 -7.89
C SER A 374 12.54 -21.59 -7.86
N PRO A 375 11.76 -22.63 -8.20
CA PRO A 375 12.27 -24.00 -8.41
C PRO A 375 13.31 -24.14 -9.53
N ASN A 376 13.57 -23.06 -10.29
CA ASN A 376 14.62 -22.97 -11.30
C ASN A 376 15.93 -22.34 -10.76
N ASN A 377 15.91 -21.71 -9.59
CA ASN A 377 17.07 -21.04 -9.01
C ASN A 377 18.10 -22.06 -8.54
N SER A 378 19.32 -21.96 -9.07
CA SER A 378 20.32 -23.02 -9.03
C SER A 378 21.72 -22.50 -8.79
N THR A 379 22.61 -23.41 -8.38
CA THR A 379 24.02 -23.14 -8.06
C THR A 379 24.90 -22.89 -9.31
N ALA A 380 24.29 -22.65 -10.47
CA ALA A 380 24.97 -22.16 -11.67
C ALA A 380 25.03 -20.64 -11.63
N VAL A 381 26.16 -20.03 -11.97
CA VAL A 381 26.33 -18.57 -12.00
C VAL A 381 26.14 -18.05 -13.43
N GLY A 382 25.16 -17.17 -13.66
CA GLY A 382 24.86 -16.68 -15.01
C GLY A 382 23.69 -15.71 -15.11
N ASP A 383 22.66 -16.08 -15.87
CA ASP A 383 21.44 -15.29 -16.08
C ASP A 383 20.37 -15.62 -15.02
N GLU A 384 20.20 -14.72 -14.05
CA GLU A 384 19.20 -14.79 -12.98
C GLU A 384 17.75 -14.88 -13.51
N THR A 385 17.48 -14.41 -14.73
CA THR A 385 16.12 -14.47 -15.33
C THR A 385 15.76 -15.87 -15.83
N ILE A 386 16.70 -16.82 -15.79
CA ILE A 386 16.47 -18.26 -15.97
C ILE A 386 16.89 -19.09 -14.75
N GLY A 387 17.30 -18.45 -13.65
CA GLY A 387 17.63 -19.11 -12.39
C GLY A 387 19.11 -19.47 -12.19
N GLU A 388 20.04 -18.93 -12.98
CA GLU A 388 21.47 -19.11 -12.76
C GLU A 388 21.99 -18.08 -11.71
N ILE A 389 21.59 -18.25 -10.44
CA ILE A 389 21.90 -17.31 -9.34
C ILE A 389 23.21 -17.63 -8.60
N GLY A 390 23.70 -18.87 -8.64
CA GLY A 390 24.99 -19.28 -8.11
C GLY A 390 25.00 -19.63 -6.62
N ASN A 391 24.41 -18.78 -5.79
CA ASN A 391 24.12 -19.04 -4.38
C ASN A 391 22.84 -18.29 -3.97
N THR A 392 22.36 -18.48 -2.74
CA THR A 392 21.49 -17.51 -2.06
C THR A 392 22.31 -16.28 -1.65
N PHE A 393 21.73 -15.08 -1.81
CA PHE A 393 22.34 -13.79 -1.41
C PHE A 393 21.37 -12.60 -1.38
N PHE A 394 21.61 -11.65 -0.47
CA PHE A 394 21.06 -10.31 -0.48
C PHE A 394 21.78 -9.39 -1.46
N ARG A 395 21.03 -8.47 -2.08
CA ARG A 395 21.59 -7.29 -2.74
C ARG A 395 20.67 -6.07 -2.65
N ARG A 396 21.30 -4.92 -2.90
CA ARG A 396 20.60 -3.70 -3.32
C ARG A 396 20.88 -3.39 -4.79
N THR A 397 19.81 -3.19 -5.57
CA THR A 397 19.90 -2.93 -7.01
C THR A 397 20.38 -1.49 -7.30
N LEU A 398 20.79 -1.22 -8.54
CA LEU A 398 21.12 0.16 -8.98
C LEU A 398 19.90 1.11 -8.99
N SER A 399 18.68 0.58 -9.05
CA SER A 399 17.43 1.31 -8.84
C SER A 399 17.16 1.60 -7.35
N GLY A 400 17.89 0.94 -6.45
CA GLY A 400 17.77 1.06 -5.00
C GLY A 400 16.78 0.10 -4.35
N GLU A 401 16.24 -0.86 -5.11
CA GLU A 401 15.39 -1.95 -4.59
C GLU A 401 16.23 -2.94 -3.78
N ARG A 402 15.60 -3.64 -2.84
CA ARG A 402 16.23 -4.61 -1.96
C ARG A 402 15.70 -6.00 -2.27
N GLU A 403 16.60 -6.90 -2.61
CA GLU A 403 16.29 -8.24 -3.08
C GLU A 403 17.10 -9.27 -2.31
N ILE A 404 16.49 -10.41 -1.97
CA ILE A 404 17.22 -11.63 -1.59
C ILE A 404 16.92 -12.64 -2.68
N LEU A 405 17.93 -13.16 -3.36
CA LEU A 405 17.77 -14.27 -4.31
C LEU A 405 17.96 -15.57 -3.54
N LEU A 406 17.06 -16.55 -3.74
CA LEU A 406 17.03 -17.81 -2.99
C LEU A 406 17.09 -19.02 -3.92
N LEU A 407 17.87 -20.05 -3.56
CA LEU A 407 17.96 -21.30 -4.32
C LEU A 407 16.68 -22.14 -4.21
N GLY A 408 16.49 -23.01 -5.20
CA GLY A 408 15.33 -23.89 -5.34
C GLY A 408 15.64 -25.18 -6.09
N ASP A 409 16.91 -25.56 -6.27
CA ASP A 409 17.35 -26.61 -7.21
C ASP A 409 17.23 -28.01 -6.59
N GLU A 410 16.20 -28.76 -7.02
CA GLU A 410 15.94 -30.08 -6.47
C GLU A 410 17.10 -31.06 -6.76
N ASN A 411 17.68 -31.59 -5.67
CA ASN A 411 18.85 -32.49 -5.65
C ASN A 411 20.22 -31.79 -5.74
N SER A 412 20.26 -30.45 -5.79
CA SER A 412 21.47 -29.66 -5.59
C SER A 412 21.43 -28.92 -4.25
N ASP A 413 20.50 -27.98 -4.06
CA ASP A 413 20.55 -26.95 -3.01
C ASP A 413 19.23 -26.14 -2.99
N THR A 414 18.60 -25.83 -1.84
CA THR A 414 17.25 -25.20 -1.84
C THR A 414 16.75 -24.60 -0.50
N ASP A 415 16.97 -23.30 -0.29
CA ASP A 415 16.76 -22.61 0.99
C ASP A 415 15.31 -22.40 1.51
N GLU A 416 14.28 -22.86 0.82
CA GLU A 416 12.88 -22.47 1.14
C GLU A 416 12.38 -22.89 2.52
N TYR A 417 13.02 -23.89 3.14
CA TYR A 417 12.78 -24.28 4.55
C TYR A 417 13.99 -24.01 5.46
N ASP A 418 15.12 -23.57 4.89
CA ASP A 418 16.40 -23.39 5.57
C ASP A 418 16.43 -22.00 6.21
N ARG A 419 15.52 -21.85 7.18
CA ARG A 419 15.10 -20.59 7.82
C ARG A 419 16.27 -19.68 8.21
N HIS A 420 17.35 -20.25 8.71
CA HIS A 420 18.52 -19.50 9.13
C HIS A 420 19.26 -18.83 7.96
N VAL A 421 19.33 -19.45 6.78
CA VAL A 421 19.91 -18.84 5.58
C VAL A 421 19.04 -17.66 5.11
N VAL A 422 17.72 -17.86 5.08
CA VAL A 422 16.75 -16.78 4.75
C VAL A 422 16.88 -15.57 5.69
N ILE A 423 17.15 -15.80 6.98
CA ILE A 423 17.29 -14.74 7.98
C ILE A 423 18.70 -14.15 8.02
N HIS A 424 19.74 -14.91 7.67
CA HIS A 424 21.10 -14.39 7.45
C HIS A 424 21.10 -13.30 6.38
N GLU A 425 20.46 -13.55 5.23
CA GLU A 425 20.29 -12.55 4.17
C GLU A 425 19.39 -11.38 4.58
N TRP A 426 18.44 -11.60 5.50
CA TRP A 426 17.71 -10.50 6.14
C TRP A 426 18.62 -9.66 7.05
N GLY A 427 19.66 -10.25 7.66
CA GLY A 427 20.70 -9.54 8.39
C GLY A 427 21.47 -8.54 7.50
N HIS A 428 21.79 -8.92 6.27
CA HIS A 428 22.37 -8.02 5.25
C HIS A 428 21.39 -6.92 4.81
N TYR A 429 20.10 -7.26 4.67
CA TYR A 429 19.04 -6.26 4.50
C TYR A 429 18.98 -5.27 5.68
N PHE A 430 19.11 -5.72 6.92
CA PHE A 430 19.15 -4.86 8.11
C PHE A 430 20.30 -3.86 8.04
N GLU A 431 21.50 -4.28 7.59
CA GLU A 431 22.64 -3.39 7.48
C GLU A 431 22.43 -2.25 6.46
N ASP A 432 21.92 -2.55 5.25
CA ASP A 432 21.66 -1.52 4.22
C ASP A 432 20.37 -0.72 4.47
N ALA A 433 19.37 -1.28 5.16
CA ALA A 433 18.07 -0.63 5.37
C ALA A 433 17.98 0.18 6.67
N LEU A 434 18.60 -0.30 7.76
CA LEU A 434 18.36 0.18 9.13
C LEU A 434 19.63 0.64 9.87
N SER A 435 20.82 0.30 9.35
CA SER A 435 22.16 0.65 9.86
C SER A 435 23.00 1.30 8.73
N ARG A 436 24.26 0.90 8.53
CA ARG A 436 25.12 1.29 7.39
C ARG A 436 25.97 0.11 6.89
N ALA A 437 25.58 -0.52 5.80
CA ALA A 437 26.41 -1.52 5.12
C ALA A 437 27.70 -0.89 4.53
N ASP A 438 28.86 -1.21 5.12
CA ASP A 438 30.19 -0.89 4.55
C ASP A 438 30.88 -2.11 3.91
N THR A 439 30.25 -3.30 3.98
CA THR A 439 30.79 -4.57 3.47
C THR A 439 31.06 -4.51 1.96
N VAL A 440 32.09 -5.23 1.51
CA VAL A 440 32.36 -5.47 0.07
C VAL A 440 31.79 -6.80 -0.42
N GLY A 441 31.22 -7.61 0.49
CA GLY A 441 30.59 -8.90 0.24
C GLY A 441 31.44 -9.90 -0.56
N GLY A 442 30.76 -10.73 -1.34
CA GLY A 442 31.38 -11.66 -2.30
C GLY A 442 31.78 -13.02 -1.73
N PRO A 443 32.25 -13.95 -2.58
CA PRO A 443 32.38 -15.36 -2.23
C PRO A 443 33.42 -15.60 -1.12
N HIS A 444 33.08 -16.49 -0.19
CA HIS A 444 33.89 -16.89 0.95
C HIS A 444 33.56 -18.31 1.39
N SER A 445 34.24 -18.81 2.43
CA SER A 445 33.99 -20.10 3.06
C SER A 445 34.49 -20.09 4.49
N GLN A 446 33.83 -20.84 5.37
CA GLN A 446 34.14 -20.90 6.80
C GLN A 446 35.63 -21.17 7.07
N GLY A 447 36.28 -20.19 7.71
CA GLY A 447 37.71 -20.21 8.03
C GLY A 447 38.63 -19.45 7.06
N ASP A 448 38.08 -18.82 6.01
CA ASP A 448 38.78 -17.77 5.26
C ASP A 448 39.23 -16.62 6.19
N ARG A 449 40.25 -15.85 5.76
CA ARG A 449 40.56 -14.56 6.39
C ARG A 449 40.01 -13.45 5.53
N LEU A 450 39.05 -12.71 6.05
CA LEU A 450 38.27 -11.73 5.30
C LEU A 450 38.75 -10.29 5.50
N ASP A 451 38.32 -9.40 4.62
CA ASP A 451 38.23 -7.98 4.90
C ASP A 451 37.36 -7.81 6.17
N PRO A 452 37.77 -6.99 7.16
CA PRO A 452 37.11 -6.93 8.46
C PRO A 452 35.68 -6.40 8.43
N ARG A 453 35.27 -5.76 7.31
CA ARG A 453 33.89 -5.34 7.07
C ARG A 453 33.00 -6.52 6.69
N VAL A 454 33.53 -7.44 5.89
CA VAL A 454 32.87 -8.70 5.52
C VAL A 454 32.83 -9.63 6.73
N ALA A 455 33.97 -9.79 7.44
CA ALA A 455 34.03 -10.58 8.68
C ALA A 455 33.00 -10.16 9.73
N TYR A 456 32.70 -8.86 9.83
CA TYR A 456 31.63 -8.36 10.71
C TYR A 456 30.24 -8.65 10.13
N SER A 457 30.02 -8.32 8.86
CA SER A 457 28.73 -8.37 8.17
C SER A 457 28.15 -9.79 8.09
N GLU A 458 28.94 -10.76 7.62
CA GLU A 458 28.50 -12.18 7.55
C GLU A 458 28.27 -12.76 8.96
N GLY A 459 29.11 -12.38 9.93
CA GLY A 459 28.95 -12.80 11.33
C GLY A 459 27.69 -12.21 11.99
N TRP A 460 27.34 -10.97 11.66
CA TRP A 460 26.07 -10.36 12.04
C TRP A 460 24.88 -11.12 11.44
N GLY A 461 24.95 -11.53 10.16
CA GLY A 461 23.92 -12.35 9.51
C GLY A 461 23.62 -13.64 10.28
N TYR A 462 24.65 -14.44 10.59
CA TYR A 462 24.48 -15.70 11.33
C TYR A 462 24.04 -15.48 12.79
N ALA A 463 24.61 -14.50 13.49
CA ALA A 463 24.17 -14.19 14.85
C ALA A 463 22.71 -13.73 14.88
N TRP A 464 22.28 -12.89 13.93
CA TRP A 464 20.89 -12.46 13.83
C TRP A 464 19.94 -13.60 13.50
N ALA A 465 20.34 -14.54 12.63
CA ALA A 465 19.58 -15.76 12.38
C ALA A 465 19.36 -16.58 13.65
N GLY A 466 20.37 -16.71 14.51
CA GLY A 466 20.22 -17.31 15.83
C GLY A 466 19.28 -16.52 16.75
N ILE A 467 19.47 -15.19 16.84
CA ILE A 467 18.73 -14.32 17.78
C ILE A 467 17.24 -14.27 17.44
N ALA A 468 16.91 -14.11 16.16
CA ALA A 468 15.52 -13.99 15.71
C ALA A 468 14.75 -15.32 15.78
N THR A 469 15.44 -16.47 15.74
CA THR A 469 14.80 -17.80 15.81
C THR A 469 14.78 -18.41 17.21
N GLY A 470 15.75 -18.06 18.07
CA GLY A 470 16.00 -18.77 19.33
C GLY A 470 16.61 -20.17 19.15
N ASP A 471 17.30 -20.42 18.04
CA ASP A 471 18.04 -21.64 17.73
C ASP A 471 19.45 -21.26 17.21
N PRO A 472 20.54 -21.50 17.97
CA PRO A 472 21.90 -21.08 17.56
C PRO A 472 22.45 -21.88 16.37
N VAL A 473 21.82 -23.02 16.03
CA VAL A 473 22.33 -23.92 15.00
C VAL A 473 21.68 -23.58 13.65
N THR A 474 22.40 -22.78 12.85
CA THR A 474 22.11 -22.57 11.44
C THR A 474 22.26 -23.88 10.67
N ARG A 475 21.33 -24.15 9.74
CA ARG A 475 21.31 -25.37 8.92
C ARG A 475 20.92 -25.03 7.48
N ASP A 476 21.48 -25.79 6.56
CA ASP A 476 21.49 -25.59 5.09
C ASP A 476 21.31 -26.98 4.46
N SER A 477 20.42 -27.13 3.48
CA SER A 477 19.94 -28.44 2.99
C SER A 477 20.27 -28.73 1.52
N LEU A 478 21.11 -29.75 1.32
CA LEU A 478 21.83 -29.94 0.07
C LEU A 478 21.85 -31.39 -0.46
N GLY A 479 22.13 -31.48 -1.75
CA GLY A 479 22.28 -32.73 -2.49
C GLY A 479 20.99 -33.52 -2.71
N ASN A 480 21.15 -34.76 -3.16
CA ASN A 480 20.06 -35.63 -3.59
C ASN A 480 18.96 -35.78 -2.52
N MET A 481 17.72 -35.41 -2.87
CA MET A 481 16.54 -35.38 -1.99
C MET A 481 16.70 -34.49 -0.73
N GLN A 482 17.61 -33.51 -0.75
CA GLN A 482 17.87 -32.59 0.38
C GLN A 482 18.17 -33.32 1.70
N GLN A 483 18.54 -34.60 1.66
CA GLN A 483 18.55 -35.47 2.85
C GLN A 483 19.80 -35.28 3.72
N PHE A 484 20.74 -34.45 3.25
CA PHE A 484 21.96 -34.05 3.91
C PHE A 484 22.02 -32.52 3.98
N GLY A 485 22.88 -32.01 4.85
CA GLY A 485 23.13 -30.60 5.04
C GLY A 485 24.43 -30.41 5.80
N PHE A 486 24.81 -29.15 6.02
CA PHE A 486 25.77 -28.81 7.08
C PHE A 486 25.06 -28.06 8.20
N GLU A 487 25.79 -27.79 9.28
CA GLU A 487 25.35 -26.89 10.35
C GLU A 487 26.46 -25.92 10.72
N ILE A 488 26.07 -24.73 11.14
CA ILE A 488 26.93 -23.74 11.79
C ILE A 488 26.27 -23.42 13.12
N ASP A 489 26.85 -23.92 14.21
CA ASP A 489 26.45 -23.56 15.56
C ASP A 489 27.20 -22.28 15.97
N VAL A 490 26.47 -21.18 16.19
CA VAL A 490 27.10 -19.91 16.55
C VAL A 490 27.69 -19.93 17.97
N GLU A 491 27.18 -20.81 18.84
CA GLU A 491 27.60 -21.00 20.23
C GLU A 491 28.89 -21.82 20.39
N GLU A 492 29.24 -22.71 19.45
CA GLU A 492 30.35 -23.68 19.67
C GLU A 492 31.70 -22.98 19.94
N ASN A 493 31.83 -21.70 19.58
CA ASN A 493 32.99 -20.82 19.78
C ASN A 493 34.31 -21.35 19.17
N ASN A 494 34.28 -22.52 18.54
CA ASN A 494 35.38 -23.34 18.02
C ASN A 494 35.78 -22.90 16.60
N ASN A 495 35.91 -21.60 16.41
CA ASN A 495 36.00 -20.98 15.09
C ASN A 495 37.34 -21.27 14.39
N GLN A 496 37.27 -21.51 13.08
CA GLN A 496 38.47 -21.65 12.25
C GLN A 496 39.13 -20.28 12.05
N ASN A 497 40.45 -20.22 12.24
CA ASN A 497 41.26 -19.00 12.15
C ASN A 497 40.67 -17.82 12.97
N PRO A 498 40.53 -17.94 14.30
CA PRO A 498 39.84 -16.92 15.10
C PRO A 498 40.55 -15.55 15.06
N GLY A 499 39.74 -14.50 15.22
CA GLY A 499 40.17 -13.11 15.23
C GLY A 499 39.24 -12.18 14.46
N TRP A 500 39.62 -10.90 14.44
CA TRP A 500 38.89 -9.76 13.87
C TRP A 500 38.62 -9.79 12.34
N TYR A 501 39.01 -10.88 11.69
CA TYR A 501 38.93 -11.14 10.25
C TYR A 501 38.18 -12.45 9.92
N SER A 502 37.56 -13.08 10.93
CA SER A 502 36.80 -14.34 10.79
C SER A 502 35.31 -14.08 11.06
N GLU A 503 34.46 -14.47 10.10
CA GLU A 503 32.99 -14.48 10.24
C GLU A 503 32.55 -15.27 11.48
N GLY A 504 33.19 -16.42 11.73
CA GLY A 504 32.94 -17.30 12.87
C GLY A 504 33.19 -16.60 14.21
N SER A 505 34.31 -15.88 14.32
CA SER A 505 34.58 -15.09 15.52
C SER A 505 33.57 -13.97 15.71
N SER A 506 33.09 -13.35 14.64
CA SER A 506 32.08 -12.28 14.73
C SER A 506 30.69 -12.81 15.13
N GLN A 507 30.23 -13.94 14.57
CA GLN A 507 28.93 -14.51 14.94
C GLN A 507 28.89 -14.91 16.42
N SER A 508 29.92 -15.60 16.93
CA SER A 508 29.97 -15.96 18.35
C SER A 508 30.04 -14.71 19.23
N ILE A 509 30.93 -13.75 18.93
CA ILE A 509 30.97 -12.50 19.71
C ILE A 509 29.60 -11.79 19.76
N ILE A 510 28.85 -11.74 18.66
CA ILE A 510 27.56 -11.05 18.64
C ILE A 510 26.47 -11.87 19.36
N TYR A 511 26.51 -13.20 19.31
CA TYR A 511 25.53 -14.09 19.94
C TYR A 511 25.76 -14.24 21.46
N ASP A 512 27.00 -14.55 21.88
CA ASP A 512 27.47 -14.64 23.27
C ASP A 512 27.22 -13.37 24.11
N LEU A 513 26.91 -12.24 23.46
CA LEU A 513 26.53 -10.99 24.12
C LEU A 513 25.05 -10.96 24.56
N VAL A 514 24.16 -11.71 23.92
CA VAL A 514 22.70 -11.60 24.11
C VAL A 514 21.99 -12.91 24.48
N ASP A 515 22.60 -14.08 24.32
CA ASP A 515 21.95 -15.30 24.79
C ASP A 515 21.82 -15.38 26.32
N ALA A 516 20.85 -16.17 26.78
CA ALA A 516 20.54 -16.40 28.18
C ALA A 516 21.17 -17.68 28.77
N THR A 517 21.79 -18.53 27.95
CA THR A 517 22.13 -19.92 28.27
C THR A 517 23.59 -20.06 28.68
N ASN A 518 23.93 -19.50 29.86
CA ASN A 518 25.28 -19.60 30.43
C ASN A 518 25.81 -21.06 30.50
N ASP A 519 26.56 -21.47 29.49
CA ASP A 519 27.08 -22.82 29.29
C ASP A 519 28.49 -22.98 29.91
N GLY A 520 29.27 -21.91 29.85
CA GLY A 520 30.68 -21.85 30.18
C GLY A 520 31.50 -20.81 29.37
N ALA A 521 30.99 -20.32 28.23
CA ALA A 521 31.62 -19.28 27.40
C ALA A 521 31.34 -17.86 27.93
N ASP A 522 30.06 -17.49 28.09
CA ASP A 522 29.65 -16.15 28.53
C ASP A 522 29.66 -15.96 30.07
N THR A 523 29.36 -14.71 30.49
CA THR A 523 28.70 -14.43 31.78
C THR A 523 27.69 -13.27 31.66
N LEU A 524 27.14 -13.06 30.47
CA LEU A 524 26.49 -11.82 30.05
C LEU A 524 25.29 -12.12 29.16
N ASN A 525 24.15 -11.54 29.51
CA ASN A 525 22.91 -11.53 28.73
C ASN A 525 22.55 -10.04 28.61
N LEU A 526 22.90 -9.40 27.50
CA LEU A 526 22.39 -8.06 27.17
C LEU A 526 20.97 -8.19 26.61
N ASP A 527 20.13 -7.18 26.80
CA ASP A 527 18.87 -7.10 26.07
C ASP A 527 19.18 -6.66 24.62
N PHE A 528 18.49 -7.21 23.61
CA PHE A 528 18.81 -6.94 22.19
C PHE A 528 18.67 -5.46 21.80
N ASP A 529 17.93 -4.65 22.57
CA ASP A 529 17.84 -3.21 22.34
C ASP A 529 19.18 -2.48 22.55
N GLU A 530 20.09 -3.02 23.37
CA GLU A 530 21.46 -2.50 23.53
C GLU A 530 22.30 -2.71 22.26
N ILE A 531 22.26 -3.90 21.63
CA ILE A 531 22.93 -4.14 20.33
C ILE A 531 22.26 -3.33 19.22
N TYR A 532 20.93 -3.35 19.15
CA TYR A 532 20.15 -2.60 18.17
C TYR A 532 20.44 -1.09 18.23
N GLY A 533 20.57 -0.54 19.44
CA GLY A 533 20.94 0.86 19.67
C GLY A 533 22.31 1.20 19.09
N VAL A 534 23.34 0.39 19.37
CA VAL A 534 24.70 0.55 18.80
C VAL A 534 24.65 0.50 17.28
N MET A 535 23.97 -0.49 16.69
CA MET A 535 23.92 -0.67 15.24
C MET A 535 23.16 0.46 14.53
N THR A 536 21.98 0.86 15.03
CA THR A 536 21.10 1.81 14.32
C THR A 536 21.34 3.29 14.65
N SER A 537 22.30 3.60 15.52
CA SER A 537 22.73 4.99 15.80
C SER A 537 24.24 5.18 15.77
N ASP A 538 24.97 4.68 16.77
CA ASP A 538 26.40 4.98 16.96
C ASP A 538 27.29 4.44 15.83
N LEU A 539 26.99 3.24 15.31
CA LEU A 539 27.72 2.69 14.16
C LEU A 539 27.42 3.44 12.87
N VAL A 540 26.16 3.86 12.63
CA VAL A 540 25.78 4.69 11.46
C VAL A 540 26.58 6.00 11.42
N ASP A 541 26.84 6.59 12.59
CA ASP A 541 27.62 7.81 12.75
C ASP A 541 29.14 7.59 12.94
N SER A 542 29.65 6.34 12.88
CA SER A 542 31.08 6.04 13.04
C SER A 542 31.94 6.58 11.90
N ILE A 543 33.12 7.13 12.22
CA ILE A 543 34.07 7.61 11.19
C ILE A 543 34.65 6.45 10.35
N PRO A 544 35.34 5.46 10.93
CA PRO A 544 35.84 4.33 10.15
C PRO A 544 34.68 3.40 9.72
N PRO A 545 34.90 2.57 8.67
CA PRO A 545 33.99 1.52 8.29
C PRO A 545 33.59 0.59 9.45
N ILE A 546 32.39 0.01 9.38
CA ILE A 546 31.93 -0.96 10.39
C ILE A 546 32.84 -2.20 10.38
N THR A 547 33.32 -2.56 11.55
CA THR A 547 34.13 -3.75 11.84
C THR A 547 33.88 -4.15 13.30
N MET A 548 34.31 -5.34 13.72
CA MET A 548 34.19 -5.75 15.13
C MET A 548 34.86 -4.77 16.11
N PHE A 549 35.93 -4.07 15.69
CA PHE A 549 36.58 -3.02 16.50
C PHE A 549 35.65 -1.83 16.78
N SER A 550 34.92 -1.34 15.78
CA SER A 550 34.01 -0.21 15.98
C SER A 550 32.77 -0.63 16.77
N PHE A 551 32.21 -1.82 16.52
CA PHE A 551 31.10 -2.37 17.28
C PHE A 551 31.42 -2.51 18.78
N VAL A 552 32.47 -3.28 19.14
CA VAL A 552 32.83 -3.52 20.56
C VAL A 552 33.20 -2.22 21.27
N THR A 553 33.87 -1.28 20.59
CA THR A 553 34.23 0.03 21.18
C THR A 553 32.98 0.85 21.51
N LEU A 554 31.98 0.88 20.62
CA LEU A 554 30.76 1.67 20.79
C LEU A 554 29.78 1.00 21.77
N LEU A 555 29.67 -0.33 21.74
CA LEU A 555 28.96 -1.11 22.75
C LEU A 555 29.52 -0.85 24.16
N LYS A 556 30.84 -0.90 24.34
CA LYS A 556 31.50 -0.51 25.61
C LYS A 556 31.32 0.99 25.95
N ALA A 557 31.02 1.85 24.99
CA ALA A 557 30.72 3.27 25.26
C ALA A 557 29.28 3.48 25.78
N GLN A 558 28.32 2.66 25.36
CA GLN A 558 26.95 2.66 25.88
C GLN A 558 26.84 1.92 27.22
N LEU A 559 27.44 0.73 27.33
CA LEU A 559 27.29 -0.15 28.48
C LEU A 559 27.92 0.41 29.77
N PRO A 560 27.29 0.17 30.94
CA PRO A 560 27.90 0.38 32.25
C PRO A 560 29.28 -0.29 32.39
N ALA A 561 30.24 0.42 32.98
CA ALA A 561 31.61 -0.05 33.21
C ALA A 561 31.75 -1.31 34.10
N SER A 562 30.64 -1.82 34.65
CA SER A 562 30.55 -3.12 35.32
C SER A 562 30.46 -4.31 34.35
N GLN A 563 29.93 -4.12 33.13
CA GLN A 563 29.80 -5.16 32.10
C GLN A 563 31.01 -5.25 31.17
N HIS A 564 31.85 -4.20 31.10
CA HIS A 564 33.02 -4.15 30.19
C HIS A 564 33.92 -5.37 30.30
N ALA A 565 34.20 -5.84 31.53
CA ALA A 565 35.06 -7.00 31.77
C ALA A 565 34.45 -8.35 31.33
N ALA A 566 33.14 -8.42 31.08
CA ALA A 566 32.47 -9.60 30.52
C ALA A 566 32.53 -9.56 28.98
N VAL A 567 32.24 -8.40 28.37
CA VAL A 567 32.48 -8.14 26.94
C VAL A 567 33.94 -8.43 26.57
N ASP A 568 34.88 -8.00 27.41
CA ASP A 568 36.32 -8.26 27.23
C ASP A 568 36.66 -9.75 27.29
N SER A 569 35.91 -10.55 28.06
CA SER A 569 36.11 -12.00 28.17
C SER A 569 35.62 -12.74 26.92
N ILE A 570 34.46 -12.34 26.38
CA ILE A 570 33.88 -12.89 25.14
C ILE A 570 34.80 -12.58 23.96
N VAL A 571 35.11 -11.30 23.74
CA VAL A 571 35.92 -10.84 22.60
C VAL A 571 37.34 -11.41 22.63
N SER A 572 37.99 -11.48 23.80
CA SER A 572 39.30 -12.15 23.92
C SER A 572 39.23 -13.69 23.98
N GLY A 573 38.05 -14.30 24.01
CA GLY A 573 37.86 -15.73 23.74
C GLY A 573 38.14 -16.07 22.27
N GLN A 574 37.83 -15.13 21.36
CA GLN A 574 38.02 -15.23 19.91
C GLN A 574 39.35 -14.64 19.41
N ASP A 575 40.43 -14.73 20.21
CA ASP A 575 41.79 -14.24 19.88
C ASP A 575 41.84 -12.76 19.40
N MET A 576 41.04 -11.87 20.02
CA MET A 576 41.07 -10.41 19.80
C MET A 576 41.47 -9.61 21.06
N VAL A 577 42.07 -8.42 20.89
CA VAL A 577 42.42 -7.51 21.98
C VAL A 577 41.23 -6.61 22.35
N ALA A 578 40.58 -6.91 23.47
CA ALA A 578 39.34 -6.25 23.89
C ALA A 578 39.53 -5.13 24.95
N ASP A 579 40.42 -5.33 25.93
CA ASP A 579 40.55 -4.46 27.10
C ASP A 579 40.95 -3.02 26.76
N THR A 580 41.80 -2.86 25.74
CA THR A 580 42.25 -1.57 25.20
C THR A 580 41.75 -1.26 23.78
N VAL A 581 40.69 -1.93 23.32
CA VAL A 581 40.12 -1.74 21.97
C VAL A 581 39.74 -0.28 21.69
N ASP A 582 39.96 0.16 20.45
CA ASP A 582 39.44 1.42 19.91
C ASP A 582 38.87 1.22 18.49
N LEU A 583 38.24 2.26 17.94
CA LEU A 583 37.61 2.26 16.61
C LEU A 583 38.55 1.89 15.44
N TYR A 584 39.86 1.77 15.69
CA TYR A 584 40.90 1.55 14.68
C TYR A 584 41.77 0.32 15.00
N GLY A 585 41.40 -0.50 15.98
CA GLY A 585 42.20 -1.66 16.40
C GLY A 585 43.63 -1.30 16.82
N SER A 586 43.86 -0.09 17.34
CA SER A 586 45.21 0.50 17.52
C SER A 586 46.15 -0.30 18.43
N THR A 587 45.62 -1.23 19.24
CA THR A 587 46.36 -2.09 20.16
C THR A 587 46.29 -3.58 19.81
N GLU A 588 45.69 -3.95 18.68
CA GLU A 588 45.55 -5.35 18.27
C GLU A 588 46.94 -6.00 18.06
N THR A 589 47.01 -7.31 18.33
CA THR A 589 48.22 -8.14 18.24
C THR A 589 48.04 -9.42 17.44
N ASN A 590 46.80 -9.83 17.14
CA ASN A 590 46.50 -10.90 16.20
C ASN A 590 46.80 -10.44 14.76
N ASP A 591 47.97 -10.82 14.27
CA ASP A 591 48.53 -10.41 12.97
C ASP A 591 48.23 -11.40 11.83
N ALA A 592 47.33 -12.36 12.07
CA ALA A 592 47.05 -13.49 11.18
C ALA A 592 48.31 -14.28 10.73
N GLY A 593 49.42 -14.19 11.46
CA GLY A 593 50.72 -14.77 11.11
C GLY A 593 51.49 -14.02 10.01
N ARG A 594 51.12 -12.78 9.66
CA ARG A 594 51.73 -11.98 8.58
C ARG A 594 52.44 -10.70 9.04
N GLY A 595 52.39 -10.35 10.33
CA GLY A 595 53.07 -9.19 10.90
C GLY A 595 52.65 -7.87 10.25
N SER A 596 53.65 -7.12 9.76
CA SER A 596 53.48 -5.79 9.16
C SER A 596 52.63 -5.73 7.89
N ASP A 597 52.22 -6.88 7.36
CA ASP A 597 51.34 -6.95 6.18
C ASP A 597 49.85 -6.97 6.59
N VAL A 598 49.57 -7.09 7.90
CA VAL A 598 48.22 -7.14 8.49
C VAL A 598 48.07 -6.09 9.59
N LEU A 599 49.05 -5.94 10.49
CA LEU A 599 49.03 -4.93 11.56
C LEU A 599 50.02 -3.77 11.31
N PRO A 600 49.67 -2.52 11.65
CA PRO A 600 48.42 -2.10 12.30
C PRO A 600 47.20 -2.22 11.37
N VAL A 601 45.99 -2.29 11.92
CA VAL A 601 44.75 -2.40 11.14
C VAL A 601 44.54 -1.13 10.29
N TYR A 602 44.79 0.04 10.90
CA TYR A 602 44.81 1.34 10.24
C TYR A 602 46.18 2.00 10.42
N ASP A 603 46.91 2.21 9.32
CA ASP A 603 48.21 2.91 9.34
C ASP A 603 48.00 4.44 9.48
N LEU A 604 48.75 5.13 10.35
CA LEU A 604 48.58 6.58 10.54
C LEU A 604 49.32 7.37 9.43
N VAL A 605 48.58 8.03 8.54
CA VAL A 605 49.12 8.93 7.51
C VAL A 605 48.90 10.40 7.89
N ALA A 606 49.96 11.21 7.77
CA ALA A 606 49.94 12.61 8.18
C ALA A 606 50.04 13.55 6.98
N VAL A 607 49.21 14.60 6.97
CA VAL A 607 49.26 15.70 6.01
C VAL A 607 50.65 16.35 6.00
N ASN A 608 51.26 16.46 4.81
CA ASN A 608 52.63 16.94 4.60
C ASN A 608 53.70 16.15 5.40
N GLY A 609 53.39 14.89 5.74
CA GLY A 609 54.21 13.99 6.54
C GLY A 609 55.25 13.21 5.73
N ALA A 610 55.65 12.06 6.27
CA ALA A 610 56.40 11.05 5.53
C ALA A 610 55.45 10.20 4.68
N VAL A 611 55.98 9.60 3.61
CA VAL A 611 55.32 8.53 2.87
C VAL A 611 55.08 7.34 3.81
N VAL A 612 53.90 6.72 3.70
CA VAL A 612 53.52 5.50 4.42
C VAL A 612 53.37 4.38 3.40
N THR A 613 54.14 3.30 3.56
CA THR A 613 54.10 2.14 2.67
C THR A 613 53.21 1.05 3.28
N VAL A 614 52.09 0.71 2.63
CA VAL A 614 51.23 -0.43 2.99
C VAL A 614 51.25 -1.48 1.88
N CYS A 615 50.89 -2.74 2.15
CA CYS A 615 50.94 -3.80 1.14
C CYS A 615 49.58 -4.47 0.93
N SER A 616 49.02 -4.33 -0.27
CA SER A 616 47.90 -5.16 -0.75
C SER A 616 48.38 -6.58 -0.98
N LEU A 617 47.66 -7.57 -0.45
CA LEU A 617 47.89 -8.99 -0.65
C LEU A 617 46.94 -9.53 -1.73
N GLY A 618 47.36 -10.59 -2.43
CA GLY A 618 46.57 -11.22 -3.48
C GLY A 618 47.20 -12.55 -3.84
N ASP A 619 46.96 -13.56 -3.03
CA ASP A 619 47.53 -14.90 -3.18
C ASP A 619 46.42 -15.98 -3.09
N PRO A 620 45.83 -16.37 -4.24
CA PRO A 620 44.75 -17.34 -4.32
C PRO A 620 45.22 -18.78 -4.07
N SER A 621 46.47 -18.98 -3.66
CA SER A 621 46.98 -20.25 -3.12
C SER A 621 46.99 -20.29 -1.58
N THR A 622 46.43 -19.26 -0.92
CA THR A 622 46.38 -19.13 0.54
C THR A 622 45.02 -18.62 1.04
N ASP A 623 44.81 -18.73 2.35
CA ASP A 623 43.70 -18.18 3.14
C ASP A 623 43.60 -16.63 3.13
N PHE A 624 44.51 -15.95 2.40
CA PHE A 624 44.50 -14.51 2.14
C PHE A 624 44.02 -14.15 0.71
N GLY A 625 43.65 -15.16 -0.09
CA GLY A 625 42.96 -15.07 -1.39
C GLY A 625 43.11 -13.78 -2.22
N THR A 626 41.97 -13.21 -2.61
CA THR A 626 41.79 -12.04 -3.50
C THR A 626 40.48 -11.32 -3.15
N PHE A 627 40.20 -10.17 -3.77
CA PHE A 627 38.93 -9.43 -3.69
C PHE A 627 38.47 -8.98 -2.29
N ASN A 628 37.90 -9.88 -1.48
CA ASN A 628 37.30 -9.64 -0.17
C ASN A 628 38.10 -10.26 1.00
N LYS A 629 39.33 -10.73 0.76
CA LYS A 629 40.18 -11.33 1.79
C LYS A 629 41.08 -10.32 2.53
N LEU A 630 41.58 -10.75 3.68
CA LEU A 630 42.36 -9.95 4.62
C LEU A 630 43.59 -9.32 3.97
N SER A 631 43.76 -8.00 4.17
CA SER A 631 44.84 -7.18 3.59
C SER A 631 44.91 -7.16 2.05
N VAL A 632 43.90 -7.65 1.32
CA VAL A 632 43.72 -7.27 -0.10
C VAL A 632 43.54 -5.76 -0.19
N ARG A 633 42.70 -5.23 0.69
CA ARG A 633 42.45 -3.81 0.94
C ARG A 633 43.16 -3.39 2.22
N ARG A 634 43.75 -2.19 2.23
CA ARG A 634 44.52 -1.63 3.36
C ARG A 634 43.95 -0.28 3.76
N PHE A 635 43.85 -0.03 5.06
CA PHE A 635 43.28 1.21 5.59
C PHE A 635 44.35 2.10 6.22
N LEU A 636 44.19 3.41 6.06
CA LEU A 636 45.02 4.42 6.69
C LEU A 636 44.15 5.47 7.37
N ARG A 637 44.47 5.84 8.62
CA ARG A 637 43.82 6.93 9.34
C ARG A 637 44.47 8.26 8.96
N LEU A 638 43.65 9.22 8.51
CA LEU A 638 44.05 10.56 8.08
C LEU A 638 43.39 11.65 8.96
N PRO A 639 44.13 12.27 9.91
CA PRO A 639 43.62 13.40 10.67
C PRO A 639 43.68 14.71 9.87
N ILE A 640 42.52 15.30 9.57
CA ILE A 640 42.36 16.59 8.89
C ILE A 640 42.17 17.71 9.92
N ALA A 641 43.15 18.60 10.01
CA ALA A 641 43.17 19.68 11.01
C ALA A 641 42.31 20.90 10.65
N SER A 642 41.94 21.05 9.37
CA SER A 642 41.11 22.16 8.86
C SER A 642 40.50 21.82 7.50
N PRO A 643 39.27 22.27 7.19
CA PRO A 643 38.68 22.10 5.86
C PRO A 643 39.53 22.70 4.74
N GLY A 644 39.53 22.07 3.56
CA GLY A 644 40.31 22.50 2.40
C GLY A 644 40.52 21.41 1.35
N ASP A 645 41.32 21.73 0.33
CA ASP A 645 41.71 20.81 -0.74
C ASP A 645 43.00 20.05 -0.36
N TYR A 646 42.95 18.72 -0.41
CA TYR A 646 44.08 17.86 -0.10
C TYR A 646 44.31 16.89 -1.25
N GLN A 647 45.55 16.84 -1.73
CA GLN A 647 46.00 15.86 -2.72
C GLN A 647 46.46 14.59 -2.01
N ILE A 648 45.97 13.45 -2.48
CA ILE A 648 46.30 12.12 -1.96
C ILE A 648 46.90 11.35 -3.13
N THR A 649 48.11 10.82 -2.96
CA THR A 649 48.83 10.05 -3.98
C THR A 649 49.13 8.65 -3.44
N ALA A 650 48.81 7.62 -4.23
CA ALA A 650 49.16 6.24 -3.99
C ALA A 650 50.04 5.75 -5.16
N ALA A 651 51.27 5.32 -4.87
CA ALA A 651 52.26 4.95 -5.89
C ALA A 651 52.71 3.49 -5.75
N GLY A 652 52.52 2.69 -6.80
CA GLY A 652 52.91 1.28 -6.84
C GLY A 652 54.27 1.03 -7.51
N PRO A 653 54.81 -0.19 -7.45
CA PRO A 653 56.07 -0.56 -8.06
C PRO A 653 56.04 -0.49 -9.60
N VAL A 654 56.81 0.43 -10.17
CA VAL A 654 56.98 0.60 -11.63
C VAL A 654 57.74 -0.57 -12.24
N GLY A 655 57.18 -1.21 -13.28
CA GLY A 655 57.74 -2.42 -13.89
C GLY A 655 57.11 -2.77 -15.25
N PRO A 656 57.52 -3.88 -15.89
CA PRO A 656 56.99 -4.32 -17.19
C PRO A 656 55.55 -4.86 -17.11
N THR A 657 55.09 -5.18 -15.91
CA THR A 657 53.69 -5.18 -15.51
C THR A 657 53.54 -3.98 -14.57
N GLU A 658 52.90 -2.90 -15.03
CA GLU A 658 52.70 -1.71 -14.21
C GLU A 658 51.71 -2.03 -13.07
N SER A 659 51.84 -1.34 -11.93
CA SER A 659 50.87 -1.45 -10.82
C SER A 659 49.64 -0.60 -11.12
N ASP A 660 48.58 -0.82 -10.35
CA ASP A 660 47.29 -0.15 -10.52
C ASP A 660 46.70 0.08 -9.10
N PRO A 661 47.08 1.17 -8.39
CA PRO A 661 46.79 1.36 -6.98
C PRO A 661 45.64 2.35 -6.73
N ASP A 662 44.42 1.86 -6.54
CA ASP A 662 43.21 2.69 -6.39
C ASP A 662 43.10 3.34 -4.99
N ILE A 663 42.32 4.43 -4.89
CA ILE A 663 42.10 5.18 -3.65
C ILE A 663 40.59 5.37 -3.38
N ALA A 664 40.14 4.92 -2.21
CA ALA A 664 38.83 5.27 -1.65
C ALA A 664 38.99 6.11 -0.36
N ILE A 665 38.01 6.97 -0.06
CA ILE A 665 37.98 7.81 1.14
C ILE A 665 36.66 7.59 1.87
N HIS A 666 36.74 7.27 3.17
CA HIS A 666 35.60 6.99 4.03
C HIS A 666 35.52 7.94 5.23
N SER A 667 34.29 8.30 5.59
CA SER A 667 33.90 8.91 6.87
C SER A 667 32.39 8.80 6.97
N LYS A 668 31.88 7.93 7.86
CA LYS A 668 30.46 7.53 7.89
C LYS A 668 30.02 6.84 6.59
N GLY A 669 30.84 5.89 6.14
CA GLY A 669 30.75 5.24 4.83
C GLY A 669 31.59 5.92 3.74
N LEU A 670 31.48 5.40 2.52
CA LEU A 670 32.26 5.84 1.35
C LEU A 670 31.85 7.25 0.89
N LEU A 671 32.83 8.16 0.80
CA LEU A 671 32.64 9.54 0.33
C LEU A 671 33.22 9.79 -1.07
N PHE A 672 34.26 9.07 -1.46
CA PHE A 672 34.99 9.30 -2.71
C PHE A 672 35.79 8.06 -3.14
N LEU A 673 35.97 7.91 -4.45
CA LEU A 673 36.68 6.81 -5.11
C LEU A 673 37.45 7.37 -6.32
N ALA A 674 38.69 6.93 -6.53
CA ALA A 674 39.51 7.22 -7.71
C ALA A 674 40.23 5.94 -8.18
N GLU A 675 40.15 5.70 -9.49
CA GLU A 675 40.51 4.47 -10.19
C GLU A 675 41.09 4.81 -11.60
N ASP A 676 42.06 5.73 -11.66
CA ASP A 676 42.79 6.09 -12.89
C ASP A 676 43.94 5.09 -13.18
N PHE A 677 43.85 4.37 -14.30
CA PHE A 677 44.81 3.31 -14.68
C PHE A 677 46.28 3.78 -14.72
N GLY A 678 47.13 3.10 -13.94
CA GLY A 678 48.59 3.21 -14.00
C GLY A 678 49.28 3.15 -12.63
N PRO A 679 50.64 3.14 -12.60
CA PRO A 679 51.40 2.87 -11.37
C PRO A 679 51.37 4.00 -10.33
N THR A 680 50.54 5.03 -10.49
CA THR A 680 50.37 6.12 -9.53
C THR A 680 49.01 6.80 -9.71
N GLU A 681 48.07 6.55 -8.79
CA GLU A 681 46.84 7.31 -8.62
C GLU A 681 47.14 8.63 -7.86
N THR A 682 46.45 9.72 -8.18
CA THR A 682 46.55 11.00 -7.48
C THR A 682 45.24 11.78 -7.50
N ALA A 683 44.39 11.49 -6.52
CA ALA A 683 43.16 12.22 -6.25
C ALA A 683 43.42 13.61 -5.61
N THR A 684 42.46 14.51 -5.74
CA THR A 684 42.37 15.71 -4.88
C THR A 684 40.95 15.81 -4.33
N PHE A 685 40.82 15.75 -3.00
CA PHE A 685 39.54 15.74 -2.31
C PHE A 685 39.38 17.00 -1.46
N ASN A 686 38.16 17.55 -1.45
CA ASN A 686 37.80 18.69 -0.62
C ASN A 686 37.21 18.18 0.70
N PHE A 687 38.01 18.16 1.76
CA PHE A 687 37.51 17.85 3.09
C PHE A 687 36.74 19.07 3.62
N THR A 688 35.43 18.90 3.84
CA THR A 688 34.52 19.98 4.24
C THR A 688 34.56 20.30 5.73
N GLU A 689 35.00 19.34 6.56
CA GLU A 689 35.08 19.44 8.01
C GLU A 689 36.49 19.10 8.53
N ALA A 690 36.72 19.27 9.83
CA ALA A 690 37.96 18.87 10.49
C ALA A 690 37.66 17.68 11.43
N GLY A 691 38.45 16.63 11.32
CA GLY A 691 38.21 15.34 11.97
C GLY A 691 39.16 14.26 11.47
N ASP A 692 38.94 13.02 11.90
CA ASP A 692 39.58 11.87 11.29
C ASP A 692 38.80 11.43 10.03
N TYR A 693 39.52 10.91 9.05
CA TYR A 693 39.01 10.23 7.86
C TYR A 693 39.79 8.93 7.66
N VAL A 694 39.27 8.01 6.86
CA VAL A 694 39.99 6.79 6.45
C VAL A 694 40.27 6.84 4.95
N ILE A 695 41.52 6.62 4.57
CA ILE A 695 41.88 6.22 3.20
C ILE A 695 41.84 4.70 3.14
N GLU A 696 41.13 4.13 2.17
CA GLU A 696 41.31 2.74 1.74
C GLU A 696 42.16 2.75 0.46
N VAL A 697 43.12 1.82 0.38
CA VAL A 697 44.02 1.66 -0.77
C VAL A 697 44.21 0.17 -1.07
N TYR A 698 44.22 -0.19 -2.35
CA TYR A 698 44.41 -1.56 -2.83
C TYR A 698 45.11 -1.56 -4.20
N GLU A 699 45.62 -2.71 -4.61
CA GLU A 699 46.07 -2.92 -6.00
C GLU A 699 44.91 -3.57 -6.75
N PHE A 700 44.37 -2.91 -7.79
CA PHE A 700 43.22 -3.36 -8.57
C PHE A 700 43.36 -4.82 -9.02
N SER A 701 44.56 -5.20 -9.50
CA SER A 701 44.85 -6.57 -9.93
C SER A 701 44.47 -7.63 -8.87
N ASN A 702 44.68 -7.33 -7.59
CA ASN A 702 44.40 -8.25 -6.47
C ASN A 702 42.89 -8.38 -6.16
N LEU A 703 42.04 -7.57 -6.77
CA LEU A 703 40.58 -7.77 -6.79
C LEU A 703 40.11 -8.74 -7.89
N THR A 704 41.01 -9.21 -8.77
CA THR A 704 40.67 -10.01 -9.96
C THR A 704 41.15 -11.47 -9.86
N ASP A 705 40.66 -12.33 -10.76
CA ASP A 705 41.16 -13.69 -11.01
C ASP A 705 42.64 -13.77 -11.44
N THR A 706 43.26 -12.62 -11.77
CA THR A 706 44.66 -12.49 -12.17
C THR A 706 45.45 -11.62 -11.20
N PRO A 707 45.56 -12.00 -9.92
CA PRO A 707 46.20 -11.20 -8.90
C PRO A 707 47.71 -11.05 -9.12
N ARG A 708 48.24 -9.92 -8.63
CA ARG A 708 49.64 -9.51 -8.76
C ARG A 708 50.53 -10.14 -7.70
N GLY A 709 49.95 -10.63 -6.60
CA GLY A 709 50.66 -10.99 -5.39
C GLY A 709 50.81 -9.79 -4.45
N LYS A 710 51.61 -9.98 -3.40
CA LYS A 710 51.96 -8.90 -2.45
C LYS A 710 52.53 -7.69 -3.19
N THR A 711 51.80 -6.59 -3.16
CA THR A 711 52.11 -5.34 -3.84
C THR A 711 52.08 -4.19 -2.85
N CYS A 712 53.22 -3.55 -2.65
CA CYS A 712 53.36 -2.48 -1.67
C CYS A 712 53.24 -1.11 -2.34
N ILE A 713 52.42 -0.25 -1.74
CA ILE A 713 51.93 1.01 -2.27
C ILE A 713 52.39 2.13 -1.33
N ASP A 714 53.10 3.11 -1.87
CA ASP A 714 53.58 4.30 -1.17
C ASP A 714 52.49 5.37 -1.18
N VAL A 715 51.87 5.63 -0.02
CA VAL A 715 50.79 6.60 0.17
C VAL A 715 51.34 7.91 0.76
N SER A 716 50.87 9.05 0.25
CA SER A 716 51.19 10.38 0.80
C SER A 716 50.03 11.37 0.65
N VAL A 717 49.95 12.34 1.57
CA VAL A 717 48.88 13.36 1.60
C VAL A 717 49.50 14.76 1.71
N VAL A 718 49.07 15.68 0.85
CA VAL A 718 49.60 17.05 0.75
C VAL A 718 48.44 18.05 0.76
N SER A 719 48.47 19.03 1.68
CA SER A 719 47.55 20.18 1.64
C SER A 719 47.95 21.11 0.50
N GLN A 720 46.97 21.56 -0.29
CA GLN A 720 47.17 22.58 -1.33
C GLN A 720 47.11 24.02 -0.74
#